data_AF-A0A9R1AYB7-F1
#
_entry.id   AF-A0A9R1AYB7-F1
#
_cell.length_a   1.000
_cell.length_b   1.000
_cell.length_c   1.000
_cell.angle_alpha   90.00
_cell.angle_beta   90.00
_cell.angle_gamma   90.00
#
_symmetry.space_group_name_H-M   'P 1'
#
loop_
_entity.id
_entity.type
_entity.pdbx_description
1 polymer ?
#
loop_
_entity_poly.entity_id
_entity_poly.type
_entity_poly.pdbx_seq_one_letter_code
_entity_poly.pdbx_strand_id
1 'polypeptide(L)'
;MLDPRSTGRGVRQFKTTLLQRLEQDEKSTFSKRKERNDAREIKSFYEKKKQANAHQLMPVLGEVLKAVLIGTGLESLVASEDFGDKSGFRYNIIPLHPRSSQQPIMLLQEIKVAVSAVFNVRSLPLANVKGEKSQTDIFRWLQSWFGFQKGNVANQREHLILLLANMHARLNPKSSSAPMLDERAVEELLAKTFESYLTWCKFLGRKSNIWLPSVKQEIQQHKLLYISLYLLIWGEASNLRLMPECLCYIFHHMSYELYGVLSGAVSLITGEKVRPAYGGEDESFLNKVVAPIYDEIYAEALKNKNGVSDHSTWRNYDDLNEFFWSADCFKLGWPMRLNNDFFFTSTKNKKSHETKIQNSQLPRGSSSAQNIVNTEVPDQSQQQTISVTSQQRWLGKTNFVEVRSFWHIFRSFDRLWTLLVLGLQILIIIAWHGLESPLQLLDPIFFEDILSIFITSAVLRVLQVVLDILFSWRTRGTMRSSQKLRFVIKLSLAVTWAIILPIFYSSSQNYKACSARRPKNFFGMFCLSKYMVAVAFYLTSNVIGMALFFVPAVSSYIETSTWRICNILSWWCQAPSYVGRGMHEGQVPLLKYTSFWTVLLSSKFLFSYYFEIKPLVEPTKEIMRVNVNIYEWHEFFPQVKSNAGAILAVWAPIILVYFMDTQIWYSVFCTIFGGMCGIVHHLGEIRTMGMVRSRFCTLPEVFNACLVPRSSPKEKKGILPSFLEKKIFKDLGKSERHDPTKFALVWNQIINSFRSEDLISNREMDLMTMPMSLEYRSGSIRWPLFLVAKKVYGTVIYT
;
A
#
# COMPACT_ATOMS: atom_id res chain seq x y z
N MET A 1 -31.46 6.52 12.96
CA MET A 1 -31.06 7.17 14.23
C MET A 1 -30.07 8.27 13.92
N LEU A 2 -30.48 9.53 14.01
CA LEU A 2 -29.61 10.70 13.84
C LEU A 2 -29.38 11.34 15.22
N ASP A 3 -28.15 11.77 15.49
CA ASP A 3 -27.76 12.37 16.75
C ASP A 3 -28.67 13.57 17.11
N PRO A 4 -29.37 13.54 18.27
CA PRO A 4 -30.22 14.63 18.71
C PRO A 4 -29.45 15.94 18.96
N ARG A 5 -28.12 15.89 19.11
CA ARG A 5 -27.28 17.06 19.45
C ARG A 5 -26.62 17.77 18.27
N SER A 6 -26.82 17.30 17.03
CA SER A 6 -26.21 17.93 15.85
C SER A 6 -26.88 19.27 15.51
N THR A 7 -26.12 20.37 15.58
CA THR A 7 -26.59 21.77 15.45
C THR A 7 -26.30 22.42 14.09
N GLY A 8 -25.63 21.73 13.17
CA GLY A 8 -25.29 22.27 11.85
C GLY A 8 -26.52 22.71 11.05
N ARG A 9 -26.44 23.88 10.39
CA ARG A 9 -27.56 24.50 9.65
C ARG A 9 -28.21 23.55 8.62
N GLY A 10 -27.40 22.81 7.86
CA GLY A 10 -27.89 21.82 6.89
C GLY A 10 -28.63 20.65 7.54
N VAL A 11 -28.17 20.19 8.72
CA VAL A 11 -28.83 19.12 9.48
C VAL A 11 -30.16 19.59 10.05
N ARG A 12 -30.23 20.84 10.53
CA ARG A 12 -31.50 21.44 10.99
C ARG A 12 -32.50 21.58 9.85
N GLN A 13 -32.07 22.11 8.71
CA GLN A 13 -32.93 22.24 7.52
C GLN A 13 -33.46 20.88 7.06
N PHE A 14 -32.58 19.88 6.95
CA PHE A 14 -33.01 18.51 6.62
C PHE A 14 -34.01 17.95 7.65
N LYS A 15 -33.75 18.12 8.96
CA LYS A 15 -34.68 17.68 10.01
C LYS A 15 -36.04 18.36 9.89
N THR A 16 -36.09 19.69 9.72
CA THR A 16 -37.36 20.42 9.58
C THR A 16 -38.11 20.05 8.31
N THR A 17 -37.42 19.90 7.18
CA THR A 17 -38.05 19.52 5.91
C THR A 17 -38.58 18.08 5.96
N LEU A 18 -37.81 17.16 6.54
CA LEU A 18 -38.25 15.77 6.73
C LEU A 18 -39.48 15.72 7.64
N LEU A 19 -39.49 16.48 8.74
CA LEU A 19 -40.59 16.50 9.70
C LEU A 19 -41.86 17.11 9.08
N GLN A 20 -41.74 18.22 8.35
CA GLN A 20 -42.86 18.79 7.58
C GLN A 20 -43.40 17.81 6.53
N ARG A 21 -42.51 17.05 5.87
CA ARG A 21 -42.93 16.05 4.88
C ARG A 21 -43.66 14.89 5.54
N LEU A 22 -43.14 14.39 6.66
CA LEU A 22 -43.79 13.35 7.45
C LEU A 22 -45.17 13.80 7.95
N GLU A 23 -45.33 15.02 8.44
CA GLU A 23 -46.64 15.56 8.87
C GLU A 23 -47.64 15.71 7.70
N GLN A 24 -47.17 16.12 6.51
CA GLN A 24 -48.02 16.15 5.31
C GLN A 24 -48.45 14.75 4.86
N ASP A 25 -47.52 13.79 4.85
CA ASP A 25 -47.80 12.41 4.47
C ASP A 25 -48.68 11.72 5.51
N GLU A 26 -48.55 12.07 6.79
CA GLU A 26 -49.38 11.56 7.89
C GLU A 26 -50.85 11.98 7.73
N LYS A 27 -51.11 13.26 7.39
CA LYS A 27 -52.47 13.74 7.07
C LYS A 27 -53.11 12.97 5.92
N SER A 28 -52.32 12.61 4.90
CA SER A 28 -52.80 11.84 3.75
C SER A 28 -53.06 10.35 4.06
N THR A 29 -52.39 9.80 5.08
CA THR A 29 -52.52 8.39 5.47
C THR A 29 -53.67 8.18 6.46
N PHE A 30 -54.02 9.14 7.32
CA PHE A 30 -55.16 9.04 8.24
C PHE A 30 -56.49 8.70 7.55
N SER A 31 -56.74 9.20 6.34
CA SER A 31 -57.95 8.88 5.57
C SER A 31 -57.99 7.45 5.01
N LYS A 32 -56.85 6.75 4.99
CA LYS A 32 -56.69 5.39 4.46
C LYS A 32 -56.53 4.33 5.56
N ARG A 33 -56.30 4.73 6.83
CA ARG A 33 -56.08 3.78 7.92
C ARG A 33 -57.35 3.02 8.25
N LYS A 34 -57.22 1.71 8.46
CA LYS A 34 -58.33 0.84 8.94
C LYS A 34 -58.29 0.58 10.44
N GLU A 35 -57.13 0.79 11.07
CA GLU A 35 -56.88 0.50 12.48
C GLU A 35 -56.50 1.76 13.24
N ARG A 36 -56.68 1.74 14.57
CA ARG A 36 -56.53 2.93 15.44
C ARG A 36 -55.09 3.39 15.66
N ASN A 37 -54.10 2.52 15.41
CA ASN A 37 -52.68 2.80 15.60
C ASN A 37 -51.84 2.03 14.57
N ASP A 38 -50.70 2.57 14.17
CA ASP A 38 -49.78 2.00 13.19
C ASP A 38 -49.33 0.59 13.58
N ALA A 39 -49.10 0.34 14.87
CA ALA A 39 -48.75 -0.99 15.37
C ALA A 39 -49.85 -2.04 15.07
N ARG A 40 -51.13 -1.66 15.18
CA ARG A 40 -52.26 -2.56 14.90
C ARG A 40 -52.51 -2.71 13.40
N GLU A 41 -52.30 -1.65 12.63
CA GLU A 41 -52.41 -1.69 11.18
C GLU A 41 -51.34 -2.59 10.55
N ILE A 42 -50.08 -2.47 11.01
CA ILE A 42 -48.98 -3.33 10.58
C ILE A 42 -49.22 -4.77 11.03
N LYS A 43 -49.77 -5.01 12.23
CA LYS A 43 -50.15 -6.36 12.68
C LYS A 43 -51.25 -6.97 11.81
N SER A 44 -52.31 -6.21 11.51
CA SER A 44 -53.40 -6.65 10.63
C SER A 44 -52.88 -6.95 9.21
N PHE A 45 -51.97 -6.11 8.70
CA PHE A 45 -51.31 -6.32 7.42
C PHE A 45 -50.39 -7.56 7.43
N TYR A 46 -49.68 -7.78 8.54
CA TYR A 46 -48.85 -8.97 8.77
C TYR A 46 -49.66 -10.26 8.76
N GLU A 47 -50.75 -10.32 9.53
CA GLU A 47 -51.64 -11.48 9.57
C GLU A 47 -52.32 -11.73 8.21
N LYS A 48 -52.75 -10.66 7.51
CA LYS A 48 -53.30 -10.79 6.15
C LYS A 48 -52.29 -11.32 5.15
N LYS A 49 -51.02 -10.93 5.25
CA LYS A 49 -49.94 -11.43 4.38
C LYS A 49 -49.46 -12.83 4.76
N LYS A 50 -49.54 -13.18 6.03
CA LYS A 50 -49.33 -14.54 6.57
C LYS A 50 -50.36 -15.51 6.01
N GLN A 51 -51.65 -15.13 6.04
CA GLN A 51 -52.74 -15.89 5.43
C GLN A 51 -52.60 -16.01 3.89
N ALA A 52 -52.03 -15.00 3.23
CA ALA A 52 -51.78 -15.00 1.79
C ALA A 52 -50.49 -15.74 1.36
N ASN A 53 -49.78 -16.43 2.27
CA ASN A 53 -48.54 -17.17 1.99
C ASN A 53 -47.44 -16.33 1.30
N ALA A 54 -47.35 -15.02 1.60
CA ALA A 54 -46.38 -14.11 1.00
C ALA A 54 -45.00 -14.17 1.70
N HIS A 55 -44.33 -15.32 1.61
CA HIS A 55 -43.14 -15.68 2.41
C HIS A 55 -41.92 -14.75 2.27
N GLN A 56 -41.79 -14.02 1.15
CA GLN A 56 -40.68 -13.07 0.94
C GLN A 56 -40.78 -11.82 1.82
N LEU A 57 -42.02 -11.35 2.08
CA LEU A 57 -42.23 -10.11 2.83
C LEU A 57 -42.31 -10.37 4.34
N MET A 58 -42.67 -11.59 4.74
CA MET A 58 -42.87 -11.99 6.14
C MET A 58 -41.71 -11.67 7.09
N PRO A 59 -40.42 -11.92 6.78
CA PRO A 59 -39.34 -11.61 7.71
C PRO A 59 -39.16 -10.10 7.91
N VAL A 60 -39.23 -9.31 6.82
CA VAL A 60 -39.13 -7.84 6.87
C VAL A 60 -40.31 -7.25 7.65
N LEU A 61 -41.52 -7.72 7.34
CA LEU A 61 -42.75 -7.26 7.96
C LEU A 61 -42.81 -7.65 9.45
N GLY A 62 -42.24 -8.81 9.81
CA GLY A 62 -42.08 -9.24 11.20
C GLY A 62 -41.07 -8.39 11.97
N GLU A 63 -39.93 -8.02 11.37
CA GLU A 63 -38.97 -7.11 12.02
C GLU A 63 -39.53 -5.69 12.18
N VAL A 64 -40.21 -5.17 11.16
CA VAL A 64 -40.88 -3.87 11.23
C VAL A 64 -41.94 -3.88 12.32
N LEU A 65 -42.76 -4.94 12.38
CA LEU A 65 -43.76 -5.11 13.44
C LEU A 65 -43.10 -5.18 14.82
N LYS A 66 -42.01 -5.95 14.98
CA LYS A 66 -41.24 -6.04 16.23
C LYS A 66 -40.67 -4.68 16.65
N ALA A 67 -40.06 -3.95 15.74
CA ALA A 67 -39.48 -2.63 16.02
C ALA A 67 -40.55 -1.60 16.41
N VAL A 68 -41.70 -1.61 15.73
CA VAL A 68 -42.83 -0.70 16.02
C VAL A 68 -43.50 -1.06 17.35
N LEU A 69 -43.64 -2.34 17.68
CA LEU A 69 -44.21 -2.80 18.96
C LEU A 69 -43.31 -2.43 20.15
N ILE A 70 -41.98 -2.56 20.00
CA ILE A 70 -41.01 -2.11 21.02
C ILE A 70 -41.09 -0.59 21.18
N GLY A 71 -41.15 0.16 20.08
CA GLY A 71 -41.23 1.63 20.12
C GLY A 71 -42.54 2.20 20.69
N THR A 72 -43.61 1.40 20.77
CA THR A 72 -44.93 1.84 21.26
C THR A 72 -45.27 1.34 22.67
N GLY A 73 -44.36 0.62 23.33
CA GLY A 73 -44.55 0.10 24.69
C GLY A 73 -45.56 -1.06 24.79
N LEU A 74 -45.87 -1.72 23.66
CA LEU A 74 -46.89 -2.77 23.55
C LEU A 74 -46.26 -4.18 23.55
N GLU A 75 -45.27 -4.39 24.44
CA GLU A 75 -44.37 -5.54 24.45
C GLU A 75 -45.08 -6.88 24.74
N SER A 76 -46.22 -6.86 25.45
CA SER A 76 -46.99 -8.07 25.80
C SER A 76 -47.56 -8.81 24.58
N LEU A 77 -47.74 -8.14 23.44
CA LEU A 77 -48.19 -8.74 22.18
C LEU A 77 -47.05 -9.41 21.39
N VAL A 78 -45.79 -9.19 21.77
CA VAL A 78 -44.60 -9.80 21.17
C VAL A 78 -44.36 -11.21 21.74
N ALA A 79 -44.76 -11.45 23.00
CA ALA A 79 -44.54 -12.71 23.69
C ALA A 79 -45.39 -13.89 23.15
N SER A 80 -46.48 -13.62 22.42
CA SER A 80 -47.39 -14.65 21.90
C SER A 80 -47.01 -15.19 20.52
N GLU A 81 -46.07 -14.55 19.81
CA GLU A 81 -45.70 -14.92 18.44
C GLU A 81 -44.24 -15.33 18.38
N ASP A 82 -43.99 -16.60 18.04
CA ASP A 82 -42.65 -17.17 17.89
C ASP A 82 -42.03 -16.64 16.58
N PHE A 83 -41.48 -15.42 16.65
CA PHE A 83 -40.65 -14.84 15.60
C PHE A 83 -39.30 -15.58 15.59
N GLY A 84 -39.33 -16.86 15.18
CA GLY A 84 -38.15 -17.69 15.03
C GLY A 84 -37.09 -16.92 14.24
N ASP A 85 -35.87 -16.97 14.73
CA ASP A 85 -34.70 -16.19 14.34
C ASP A 85 -34.35 -16.38 12.84
N LYS A 86 -35.15 -15.77 11.96
CA LYS A 86 -34.95 -15.74 10.49
C LYS A 86 -34.04 -14.58 10.08
N SER A 87 -33.15 -14.16 10.97
CA SER A 87 -32.16 -13.09 10.80
C SER A 87 -31.09 -13.41 9.74
N GLY A 88 -31.09 -14.63 9.16
CA GLY A 88 -30.17 -15.08 8.11
C GLY A 88 -30.34 -14.43 6.72
N PHE A 89 -31.35 -13.57 6.52
CA PHE A 89 -31.63 -12.90 5.23
C PHE A 89 -31.20 -11.43 5.18
N ARG A 90 -30.34 -10.97 6.09
CA ARG A 90 -30.28 -9.52 6.35
C ARG A 90 -29.67 -8.66 5.24
N TYR A 91 -28.72 -9.14 4.42
CA TYR A 91 -28.12 -8.33 3.33
C TYR A 91 -27.60 -9.14 2.12
N ASN A 92 -27.81 -10.46 2.14
CA ASN A 92 -27.24 -11.40 1.18
C ASN A 92 -28.18 -11.58 -0.02
N ILE A 93 -27.63 -11.43 -1.23
CA ILE A 93 -28.38 -11.47 -2.49
C ILE A 93 -28.64 -12.93 -2.90
N ILE A 94 -27.73 -13.85 -2.56
CA ILE A 94 -27.87 -15.26 -2.95
C ILE A 94 -28.73 -16.01 -1.93
N PRO A 95 -29.91 -16.52 -2.35
CA PRO A 95 -30.84 -17.20 -1.46
C PRO A 95 -30.41 -18.67 -1.26
N LEU A 96 -29.45 -18.91 -0.36
CA LEU A 96 -28.88 -20.25 -0.12
C LEU A 96 -29.82 -21.21 0.65
N HIS A 97 -31.06 -20.82 0.92
CA HIS A 97 -32.02 -21.68 1.61
C HIS A 97 -32.61 -22.73 0.63
N PRO A 98 -32.80 -24.00 1.03
CA PRO A 98 -33.23 -25.08 0.12
C PRO A 98 -34.56 -24.80 -0.61
N ARG A 99 -35.47 -24.04 0.02
CA ARG A 99 -36.77 -23.65 -0.54
C ARG A 99 -36.69 -22.49 -1.55
N SER A 100 -35.51 -21.91 -1.76
CA SER A 100 -35.26 -20.78 -2.66
C SER A 100 -34.46 -21.15 -3.90
N SER A 101 -34.24 -22.45 -4.12
CA SER A 101 -33.53 -23.02 -5.29
C SER A 101 -34.15 -22.68 -6.64
N GLN A 102 -35.41 -22.23 -6.67
CA GLN A 102 -36.14 -21.82 -7.88
C GLN A 102 -35.97 -20.33 -8.25
N GLN A 103 -35.23 -19.53 -7.47
CA GLN A 103 -35.03 -18.11 -7.80
C GLN A 103 -34.15 -17.94 -9.05
N PRO A 104 -34.40 -16.92 -9.90
CA PRO A 104 -33.69 -16.73 -11.17
C PRO A 104 -32.17 -16.72 -11.05
N ILE A 105 -31.63 -16.13 -9.98
CA ILE A 105 -30.19 -16.08 -9.74
C ILE A 105 -29.59 -17.47 -9.48
N MET A 106 -30.34 -18.37 -8.81
CA MET A 106 -29.91 -19.75 -8.56
C MET A 106 -30.02 -20.64 -9.80
N LEU A 107 -30.66 -20.17 -10.88
CA LEU A 107 -30.75 -20.90 -12.15
C LEU A 107 -29.48 -20.77 -13.00
N LEU A 108 -28.69 -19.71 -12.79
CA LEU A 108 -27.42 -19.48 -13.46
C LEU A 108 -26.44 -20.62 -13.16
N GLN A 109 -25.88 -21.23 -14.22
CA GLN A 109 -25.05 -22.43 -14.09
C GLN A 109 -23.75 -22.14 -13.33
N GLU A 110 -23.19 -20.95 -13.52
CA GLU A 110 -21.97 -20.49 -12.87
C GLU A 110 -22.16 -20.42 -11.34
N ILE A 111 -23.34 -19.98 -10.90
CA ILE A 111 -23.70 -19.92 -9.48
C ILE A 111 -23.97 -21.32 -8.94
N LYS A 112 -24.69 -22.19 -9.68
CA LYS A 112 -24.94 -23.59 -9.26
C LYS A 112 -23.64 -24.35 -9.03
N VAL A 113 -22.69 -24.20 -9.95
CA VAL A 113 -21.40 -24.88 -9.90
C VAL A 113 -20.54 -24.35 -8.74
N ALA A 114 -20.51 -23.03 -8.52
CA ALA A 114 -19.81 -22.42 -7.38
C ALA A 114 -20.43 -22.83 -6.03
N VAL A 115 -21.76 -22.84 -5.92
CA VAL A 115 -22.48 -23.32 -4.73
C VAL A 115 -22.15 -24.79 -4.47
N SER A 116 -22.24 -25.65 -5.49
CA SER A 116 -21.92 -27.08 -5.36
C SER A 116 -20.50 -27.30 -4.82
N ALA A 117 -19.52 -26.52 -5.30
CA ALA A 117 -18.14 -26.60 -4.83
C ALA A 117 -17.97 -26.19 -3.35
N VAL A 118 -18.64 -25.12 -2.91
CA VAL A 118 -18.56 -24.63 -1.51
C VAL A 118 -19.28 -25.56 -0.53
N PHE A 119 -20.32 -26.26 -0.97
CA PHE A 119 -21.07 -27.23 -0.17
C PHE A 119 -20.47 -28.65 -0.19
N ASN A 120 -19.36 -28.87 -0.90
CA ASN A 120 -18.68 -30.16 -0.92
C ASN A 120 -17.86 -30.38 0.37
N VAL A 121 -18.48 -30.99 1.39
CA VAL A 121 -17.86 -31.28 2.71
C VAL A 121 -17.66 -32.77 3.00
N ARG A 122 -17.75 -33.65 1.99
CA ARG A 122 -17.82 -35.12 2.16
C ARG A 122 -16.63 -35.76 2.87
N SER A 123 -15.43 -35.18 2.72
CA SER A 123 -14.14 -35.67 3.24
C SER A 123 -13.68 -34.97 4.53
N LEU A 124 -14.46 -34.04 5.09
CA LEU A 124 -14.04 -33.26 6.26
C LEU A 124 -14.30 -34.00 7.58
N PRO A 125 -13.42 -33.86 8.59
CA PRO A 125 -13.66 -34.39 9.94
C PRO A 125 -14.98 -33.89 10.53
N LEU A 126 -15.68 -34.75 11.29
CA LEU A 126 -16.90 -34.36 12.00
C LEU A 126 -16.61 -33.21 12.96
N ALA A 127 -17.32 -32.11 12.78
CA ALA A 127 -17.37 -31.00 13.72
C ALA A 127 -18.53 -31.17 14.71
N ASN A 128 -18.37 -30.67 15.95
CA ASN A 128 -19.42 -30.64 16.97
C ASN A 128 -20.48 -29.56 16.65
N VAL A 129 -21.19 -29.69 15.53
CA VAL A 129 -22.26 -28.77 15.17
C VAL A 129 -23.52 -29.15 15.93
N LYS A 130 -23.94 -28.32 16.90
CA LYS A 130 -25.29 -28.39 17.48
C LYS A 130 -26.28 -27.80 16.46
N GLY A 131 -26.86 -28.63 15.59
CA GLY A 131 -27.87 -28.20 14.60
C GLY A 131 -28.10 -29.21 13.45
N GLU A 132 -29.16 -28.98 12.66
CA GLU A 132 -29.58 -29.83 11.53
C GLU A 132 -28.43 -30.16 10.55
N LYS A 133 -28.14 -31.45 10.39
CA LYS A 133 -27.06 -32.00 9.53
C LYS A 133 -27.18 -31.64 8.03
N SER A 134 -28.29 -31.05 7.60
CA SER A 134 -28.65 -30.86 6.18
C SER A 134 -28.06 -29.62 5.50
N GLN A 135 -27.39 -28.72 6.23
CA GLN A 135 -26.89 -27.43 5.69
C GLN A 135 -25.42 -27.12 6.00
N THR A 136 -24.57 -28.15 6.14
CA THR A 136 -23.14 -27.94 6.44
C THR A 136 -22.38 -27.61 5.16
N ASP A 137 -21.80 -26.41 5.10
CA ASP A 137 -20.87 -25.98 4.05
C ASP A 137 -19.45 -25.75 4.64
N ILE A 138 -18.48 -25.45 3.77
CA ILE A 138 -17.09 -25.18 4.18
C ILE A 138 -17.00 -24.06 5.24
N PHE A 139 -17.82 -23.01 5.12
CA PHE A 139 -17.78 -21.85 6.02
C PHE A 139 -18.38 -22.16 7.39
N ARG A 140 -19.48 -22.94 7.45
CA ARG A 140 -20.08 -23.45 8.68
C ARG A 140 -19.15 -24.43 9.39
N TRP A 141 -18.43 -25.24 8.63
CA TRP A 141 -17.40 -26.11 9.17
C TRP A 141 -16.27 -25.28 9.79
N LEU A 142 -15.70 -24.30 9.07
CA LEU A 142 -14.67 -23.40 9.63
C LEU A 142 -15.18 -22.60 10.85
N GLN A 143 -16.43 -22.14 10.81
CA GLN A 143 -17.07 -21.45 11.93
C GLN A 143 -17.07 -22.33 13.20
N SER A 144 -17.40 -23.61 13.08
CA SER A 144 -17.48 -24.51 14.24
C SER A 144 -16.12 -24.80 14.89
N TRP A 145 -15.03 -24.75 14.12
CA TRP A 145 -13.68 -25.00 14.62
C TRP A 145 -13.02 -23.74 15.18
N PHE A 146 -13.14 -22.60 14.50
CA PHE A 146 -12.42 -21.36 14.83
C PHE A 146 -13.29 -20.28 15.49
N GLY A 147 -14.61 -20.46 15.56
CA GLY A 147 -15.53 -19.56 16.25
C GLY A 147 -15.70 -18.19 15.60
N PHE A 148 -15.84 -18.13 14.27
CA PHE A 148 -16.12 -16.90 13.53
C PHE A 148 -17.56 -16.39 13.73
N GLN A 149 -17.77 -15.08 13.60
CA GLN A 149 -19.07 -14.44 13.71
C GLN A 149 -20.05 -14.92 12.63
N LYS A 150 -21.30 -15.18 13.01
CA LYS A 150 -22.36 -15.68 12.09
C LYS A 150 -22.59 -14.77 10.89
N GLY A 151 -22.56 -13.46 11.08
CA GLY A 151 -22.71 -12.47 10.01
C GLY A 151 -21.54 -12.49 9.02
N ASN A 152 -20.31 -12.53 9.53
CA ASN A 152 -19.10 -12.60 8.69
C ASN A 152 -19.10 -13.87 7.82
N VAL A 153 -19.41 -15.02 8.43
CA VAL A 153 -19.54 -16.32 7.76
C VAL A 153 -20.56 -16.27 6.62
N ALA A 154 -21.73 -15.68 6.85
CA ALA A 154 -22.75 -15.54 5.82
C ALA A 154 -22.29 -14.65 4.66
N ASN A 155 -21.66 -13.51 4.96
CA ASN A 155 -21.22 -12.53 3.96
C ASN A 155 -20.05 -13.07 3.11
N GLN A 156 -19.02 -13.65 3.75
CA GLN A 156 -17.84 -14.17 3.05
C GLN A 156 -18.16 -15.39 2.19
N ARG A 157 -19.13 -16.21 2.62
CA ARG A 157 -19.64 -17.32 1.81
C ARG A 157 -20.24 -16.85 0.50
N GLU A 158 -21.13 -15.85 0.55
CA GLU A 158 -21.70 -15.27 -0.67
C GLU A 158 -20.62 -14.62 -1.54
N HIS A 159 -19.70 -13.88 -0.91
CA HIS A 159 -18.59 -13.23 -1.61
C HIS A 159 -17.75 -14.23 -2.40
N LEU A 160 -17.35 -15.36 -1.78
CA LEU A 160 -16.58 -16.40 -2.46
C LEU A 160 -17.37 -17.04 -3.61
N ILE A 161 -18.65 -17.33 -3.42
CA ILE A 161 -19.52 -17.90 -4.46
C ILE A 161 -19.57 -16.97 -5.68
N LEU A 162 -19.75 -15.67 -5.47
CA LEU A 162 -19.78 -14.67 -6.55
C LEU A 162 -18.42 -14.54 -7.25
N LEU A 163 -17.32 -14.54 -6.50
CA LEU A 163 -15.97 -14.52 -7.09
C LEU A 163 -15.73 -15.73 -7.98
N LEU A 164 -16.04 -16.93 -7.50
CA LEU A 164 -15.87 -18.17 -8.25
C LEU A 164 -16.78 -18.20 -9.48
N ALA A 165 -18.05 -17.81 -9.35
CA ALA A 165 -18.98 -17.74 -10.47
C ALA A 165 -18.48 -16.77 -11.55
N ASN A 166 -18.01 -15.58 -11.14
CA ASN A 166 -17.47 -14.58 -12.07
C ASN A 166 -16.20 -15.05 -12.79
N MET A 167 -15.27 -15.70 -12.07
CA MET A 167 -14.04 -16.24 -12.67
C MET A 167 -14.34 -17.41 -13.60
N HIS A 168 -15.27 -18.29 -13.21
CA HIS A 168 -15.73 -19.39 -14.04
C HIS A 168 -16.39 -18.90 -15.34
N ALA A 169 -17.26 -17.89 -15.24
CA ALA A 169 -17.92 -17.28 -16.40
C ALA A 169 -16.91 -16.69 -17.42
N ARG A 170 -15.83 -16.08 -16.93
CA ARG A 170 -14.77 -15.51 -17.79
C ARG A 170 -13.98 -16.56 -18.53
N LEU A 171 -13.73 -17.71 -17.90
CA LEU A 171 -12.95 -18.79 -18.48
C LEU A 171 -13.76 -19.62 -19.49
N ASN A 172 -15.07 -19.77 -19.26
CA ASN A 172 -15.95 -20.62 -20.07
C ASN A 172 -17.24 -19.89 -20.53
N PRO A 173 -17.14 -18.84 -21.36
CA PRO A 173 -18.30 -18.04 -21.78
C PRO A 173 -19.30 -18.77 -22.70
N LYS A 174 -19.00 -20.01 -23.14
CA LYS A 174 -19.78 -20.76 -24.15
C LYS A 174 -20.24 -22.15 -23.72
N SER A 175 -19.85 -22.65 -22.55
CA SER A 175 -20.23 -24.01 -22.13
C SER A 175 -21.33 -23.95 -21.06
N SER A 176 -22.58 -24.06 -21.50
CA SER A 176 -23.75 -24.22 -20.63
C SER A 176 -23.88 -25.61 -19.99
N SER A 177 -22.87 -26.49 -20.13
CA SER A 177 -22.99 -27.93 -19.87
C SER A 177 -21.94 -28.55 -18.92
N ALA A 178 -20.99 -27.79 -18.38
CA ALA A 178 -20.00 -28.37 -17.46
C ALA A 178 -20.59 -28.52 -16.03
N PRO A 179 -20.67 -29.73 -15.46
CA PRO A 179 -21.27 -29.96 -14.14
C PRO A 179 -20.34 -29.61 -12.97
N MET A 180 -19.07 -29.25 -13.24
CA MET A 180 -18.05 -29.01 -12.22
C MET A 180 -17.33 -27.68 -12.42
N LEU A 181 -16.85 -27.13 -11.30
CA LEU A 181 -16.12 -25.87 -11.25
C LEU A 181 -14.75 -26.05 -11.91
N ASP A 182 -14.43 -25.16 -12.84
CA ASP A 182 -13.13 -25.14 -13.53
C ASP A 182 -11.99 -24.96 -12.52
N GLU A 183 -11.05 -25.89 -12.49
CA GLU A 183 -9.94 -25.88 -11.53
C GLU A 183 -9.05 -24.64 -11.71
N ARG A 184 -8.94 -24.13 -12.95
CA ARG A 184 -8.15 -22.92 -13.25
C ARG A 184 -8.69 -21.68 -12.54
N ALA A 185 -10.01 -21.61 -12.34
CA ALA A 185 -10.63 -20.50 -11.60
C ALA A 185 -10.18 -20.50 -10.13
N VAL A 186 -10.12 -21.69 -9.51
CA VAL A 186 -9.68 -21.86 -8.11
C VAL A 186 -8.18 -21.60 -7.98
N GLU A 187 -7.38 -22.05 -8.95
CA GLU A 187 -5.92 -21.79 -8.95
C GLU A 187 -5.58 -20.32 -9.12
N GLU A 188 -6.23 -19.63 -10.05
CA GLU A 188 -6.03 -18.19 -10.23
C GLU A 188 -6.45 -17.41 -8.97
N LEU A 189 -7.56 -17.81 -8.33
CA LEU A 189 -8.01 -17.19 -7.09
C LEU A 189 -7.03 -17.45 -5.93
N LEU A 190 -6.54 -18.68 -5.80
CA LEU A 190 -5.55 -19.07 -4.79
C LEU A 190 -4.26 -18.26 -4.96
N ALA A 191 -3.74 -18.19 -6.19
CA ALA A 191 -2.52 -17.47 -6.52
C ALA A 191 -2.64 -15.98 -6.15
N LYS A 192 -3.76 -15.33 -6.54
CA LYS A 192 -4.04 -13.92 -6.21
C LYS A 192 -4.20 -13.68 -4.72
N THR A 193 -4.86 -14.60 -4.01
CA THR A 193 -5.14 -14.43 -2.57
C THR A 193 -3.88 -14.57 -1.73
N PHE A 194 -2.97 -15.48 -2.11
CA PHE A 194 -1.82 -15.85 -1.27
C PHE A 194 -0.47 -15.32 -1.77
N GLU A 195 -0.41 -14.52 -2.84
CA GLU A 195 0.82 -13.92 -3.34
C GLU A 195 1.60 -13.16 -2.24
N SER A 196 0.90 -12.33 -1.47
CA SER A 196 1.50 -11.57 -0.36
C SER A 196 1.99 -12.48 0.76
N TYR A 197 1.22 -13.52 1.11
CA TYR A 197 1.59 -14.49 2.16
C TYR A 197 2.81 -15.34 1.77
N LEU A 198 2.87 -15.81 0.53
CA LEU A 198 4.01 -16.59 0.02
C LEU A 198 5.28 -15.74 -0.01
N THR A 199 5.16 -14.48 -0.40
CA THR A 199 6.26 -13.51 -0.38
C THR A 199 6.75 -13.25 1.04
N TRP A 200 5.82 -13.06 1.99
CA TRP A 200 6.13 -12.91 3.41
C TRP A 200 6.84 -14.14 4.00
N CYS A 201 6.36 -15.36 3.70
CA CYS A 201 7.01 -16.61 4.12
C CYS A 201 8.44 -16.72 3.57
N LYS A 202 8.62 -16.45 2.28
CA LYS A 202 9.94 -16.46 1.62
C LYS A 202 10.89 -15.44 2.27
N PHE A 203 10.39 -14.26 2.60
CA PHE A 203 11.16 -13.21 3.26
C PHE A 203 11.65 -13.61 4.66
N LEU A 204 10.78 -14.22 5.48
CA LEU A 204 11.15 -14.71 6.80
C LEU A 204 11.90 -16.06 6.79
N GLY A 205 12.13 -16.64 5.61
CA GLY A 205 12.79 -17.95 5.46
C GLY A 205 11.95 -19.10 6.02
N ARG A 206 10.61 -18.98 6.01
CA ARG A 206 9.67 -19.99 6.49
C ARG A 206 9.00 -20.71 5.32
N LYS A 207 8.68 -22.00 5.54
CA LYS A 207 7.86 -22.77 4.59
C LYS A 207 6.40 -22.32 4.71
N SER A 208 5.66 -22.31 3.62
CA SER A 208 4.23 -22.03 3.64
C SER A 208 3.47 -23.20 4.29
N ASN A 209 2.53 -22.89 5.18
CA ASN A 209 1.65 -23.89 5.80
C ASN A 209 0.42 -24.26 4.95
N ILE A 210 0.37 -23.82 3.68
CA ILE A 210 -0.63 -24.26 2.72
C ILE A 210 -0.21 -25.65 2.24
N TRP A 211 -0.88 -26.68 2.74
CA TRP A 211 -0.64 -28.07 2.36
C TRP A 211 -1.76 -28.59 1.45
N LEU A 212 -1.41 -29.23 0.35
CA LEU A 212 -2.35 -29.84 -0.60
C LEU A 212 -2.19 -31.36 -0.60
N PRO A 213 -3.28 -32.14 -0.56
CA PRO A 213 -3.23 -33.60 -0.61
C PRO A 213 -2.82 -34.12 -1.99
N SER A 214 -2.35 -35.38 -2.04
CA SER A 214 -2.00 -36.05 -3.30
C SER A 214 -3.23 -36.44 -4.15
N VAL A 215 -4.42 -36.49 -3.54
CA VAL A 215 -5.66 -36.94 -4.20
C VAL A 215 -6.32 -35.78 -4.94
N LYS A 216 -6.40 -35.87 -6.27
CA LYS A 216 -6.90 -34.80 -7.16
C LYS A 216 -8.28 -34.23 -6.77
N GLN A 217 -9.21 -35.09 -6.32
CA GLN A 217 -10.57 -34.65 -5.94
C GLN A 217 -10.60 -33.82 -4.65
N GLU A 218 -9.62 -34.00 -3.74
CA GLU A 218 -9.54 -33.27 -2.47
C GLU A 218 -8.72 -31.98 -2.58
N ILE A 219 -7.87 -31.86 -3.61
CA ILE A 219 -7.06 -30.66 -3.86
C ILE A 219 -7.95 -29.43 -3.99
N GLN A 220 -9.02 -29.50 -4.79
CA GLN A 220 -9.92 -28.36 -4.98
C GLN A 220 -10.59 -27.94 -3.68
N GLN A 221 -11.02 -28.90 -2.85
CA GLN A 221 -11.64 -28.63 -1.56
C GLN A 221 -10.65 -27.97 -0.58
N HIS A 222 -9.39 -28.45 -0.53
CA HIS A 222 -8.35 -27.86 0.33
C HIS A 222 -7.98 -26.44 -0.13
N LYS A 223 -7.86 -26.21 -1.44
CA LYS A 223 -7.66 -24.86 -2.01
C LYS A 223 -8.79 -23.92 -1.54
N LEU A 224 -10.05 -24.35 -1.66
CA LEU A 224 -11.22 -23.58 -1.21
C LEU A 224 -11.24 -23.37 0.31
N LEU A 225 -10.81 -24.35 1.11
CA LEU A 225 -10.70 -24.23 2.57
C LEU A 225 -9.73 -23.13 2.99
N TYR A 226 -8.52 -23.10 2.42
CA TYR A 226 -7.55 -22.05 2.75
C TYR A 226 -8.05 -20.67 2.31
N ILE A 227 -8.63 -20.56 1.10
CA ILE A 227 -9.22 -19.29 0.62
C ILE A 227 -10.34 -18.85 1.57
N SER A 228 -11.23 -19.77 1.96
CA SER A 228 -12.35 -19.48 2.88
C SER A 228 -11.85 -19.04 4.25
N LEU A 229 -10.82 -19.70 4.79
CA LEU A 229 -10.18 -19.33 6.05
C LEU A 229 -9.58 -17.92 5.98
N TYR A 230 -8.87 -17.60 4.90
CA TYR A 230 -8.30 -16.26 4.71
C TYR A 230 -9.39 -15.18 4.60
N LEU A 231 -10.47 -15.43 3.85
CA LEU A 231 -11.59 -14.50 3.74
C LEU A 231 -12.31 -14.28 5.08
N LEU A 232 -12.44 -15.32 5.90
CA LEU A 232 -13.00 -15.21 7.24
C LEU A 232 -12.13 -14.36 8.17
N ILE A 233 -10.81 -14.61 8.17
CA ILE A 233 -9.83 -13.80 8.90
C ILE A 233 -9.91 -12.34 8.44
N TRP A 234 -9.90 -12.10 7.13
CA TRP A 234 -9.98 -10.76 6.57
C TRP A 234 -11.31 -10.07 6.91
N GLY A 235 -12.41 -10.83 6.90
CA GLY A 235 -13.74 -10.36 7.23
C GLY A 235 -13.87 -9.81 8.66
N GLU A 236 -13.23 -10.46 9.63
CA GLU A 236 -13.26 -10.05 11.06
C GLU A 236 -12.06 -9.18 11.49
N ALA A 237 -11.04 -9.02 10.65
CA ALA A 237 -9.82 -8.26 10.98
C ALA A 237 -10.03 -6.77 11.31
N SER A 238 -11.14 -6.14 10.89
CA SER A 238 -11.41 -4.70 11.14
C SER A 238 -10.20 -3.80 10.78
N ASN A 239 -9.69 -3.00 11.72
CA ASN A 239 -8.52 -2.13 11.52
C ASN A 239 -7.20 -2.89 11.23
N LEU A 240 -7.10 -4.18 11.60
CA LEU A 240 -5.91 -4.99 11.31
C LEU A 240 -5.69 -5.21 9.81
N ARG A 241 -6.69 -4.91 8.96
CA ARG A 241 -6.55 -4.90 7.49
C ARG A 241 -5.47 -3.96 6.98
N LEU A 242 -5.15 -2.92 7.76
CA LEU A 242 -4.06 -1.99 7.46
C LEU A 242 -2.67 -2.56 7.81
N MET A 243 -2.61 -3.77 8.37
CA MET A 243 -1.39 -4.47 8.79
C MET A 243 -1.29 -5.83 8.07
N PRO A 244 -0.97 -5.86 6.76
CA PRO A 244 -1.04 -7.10 5.97
C PRO A 244 -0.10 -8.21 6.45
N GLU A 245 1.03 -7.89 7.06
CA GLU A 245 2.00 -8.84 7.60
C GLU A 245 1.52 -9.42 8.93
N CYS A 246 0.78 -8.63 9.73
CA CYS A 246 0.01 -9.16 10.85
C CYS A 246 -1.03 -10.18 10.38
N LEU A 247 -1.75 -9.90 9.28
CA LEU A 247 -2.68 -10.88 8.70
C LEU A 247 -1.97 -12.13 8.19
N CYS A 248 -0.79 -11.99 7.58
CA CYS A 248 0.03 -13.12 7.15
C CYS A 248 0.45 -13.99 8.35
N TYR A 249 0.82 -13.36 9.48
CA TYR A 249 1.15 -14.05 10.72
C TYR A 249 -0.04 -14.84 11.30
N ILE A 250 -1.22 -14.20 11.40
CA ILE A 250 -2.45 -14.87 11.87
C ILE A 250 -2.80 -16.04 10.95
N PHE A 251 -2.80 -15.82 9.64
CA PHE A 251 -3.07 -16.87 8.66
C PHE A 251 -2.03 -18.01 8.72
N HIS A 252 -0.75 -17.70 8.92
CA HIS A 252 0.32 -18.71 9.03
C HIS A 252 0.03 -19.71 10.15
N HIS A 253 -0.37 -19.23 11.33
CA HIS A 253 -0.68 -20.10 12.46
C HIS A 253 -2.02 -20.82 12.30
N MET A 254 -3.07 -20.13 11.86
CA MET A 254 -4.39 -20.76 11.66
C MET A 254 -4.39 -21.79 10.53
N SER A 255 -3.59 -21.59 9.47
CA SER A 255 -3.42 -22.59 8.41
C SER A 255 -2.68 -23.83 8.91
N TYR A 256 -1.73 -23.68 9.83
CA TYR A 256 -1.08 -24.81 10.50
C TYR A 256 -2.06 -25.59 11.39
N GLU A 257 -2.92 -24.90 12.15
CA GLU A 257 -3.98 -25.53 12.94
C GLU A 257 -5.00 -26.25 12.07
N LEU A 258 -5.42 -25.62 10.95
CA LEU A 258 -6.30 -26.23 9.96
C LEU A 258 -5.70 -27.52 9.42
N TYR A 259 -4.41 -27.53 9.08
CA TYR A 259 -3.71 -28.74 8.65
C TYR A 259 -3.72 -29.83 9.73
N GLY A 260 -3.49 -29.46 10.99
CA GLY A 260 -3.56 -30.40 12.12
C GLY A 260 -4.95 -31.03 12.28
N VAL A 261 -6.01 -30.22 12.12
CA VAL A 261 -7.41 -30.69 12.17
C VAL A 261 -7.71 -31.62 10.99
N LEU A 262 -7.31 -31.26 9.77
CA LEU A 262 -7.54 -32.07 8.57
C LEU A 262 -6.79 -33.41 8.59
N SER A 263 -5.57 -33.42 9.13
CA SER A 263 -4.75 -34.63 9.25
C SER A 263 -5.20 -35.55 10.39
N GLY A 264 -6.15 -35.12 11.23
CA GLY A 264 -6.58 -35.86 12.41
C GLY A 264 -5.44 -36.08 13.42
N ALA A 265 -4.45 -35.18 13.44
CA ALA A 265 -3.28 -35.32 14.30
C ALA A 265 -3.71 -35.40 15.77
N VAL A 266 -3.14 -36.33 16.50
CA VAL A 266 -3.36 -36.49 17.94
C VAL A 266 -2.20 -35.83 18.66
N SER A 267 -2.51 -34.96 19.61
CA SER A 267 -1.49 -34.32 20.45
C SER A 267 -0.73 -35.39 21.22
N LEU A 268 0.59 -35.46 21.04
CA LEU A 268 1.47 -36.40 21.74
C LEU A 268 1.44 -36.22 23.27
N ILE A 269 1.02 -35.04 23.74
CA ILE A 269 1.03 -34.67 25.16
C ILE A 269 -0.32 -34.97 25.83
N THR A 270 -1.44 -34.79 25.12
CA THR A 270 -2.79 -34.91 25.69
C THR A 270 -3.55 -36.14 25.23
N GLY A 271 -3.09 -36.85 24.19
CA GLY A 271 -3.80 -38.01 23.62
C GLY A 271 -5.12 -37.67 22.91
N GLU A 272 -5.50 -36.39 22.84
CA GLU A 272 -6.70 -35.91 22.17
C GLU A 272 -6.40 -35.39 20.75
N LYS A 273 -7.42 -35.38 19.88
CA LYS A 273 -7.33 -34.78 18.54
C LYS A 273 -6.99 -33.30 18.67
N VAL A 274 -6.05 -32.81 17.85
CA VAL A 274 -5.65 -31.40 17.81
C VAL A 274 -6.87 -30.52 17.55
N ARG A 275 -7.12 -29.59 18.49
CA ARG A 275 -8.12 -28.54 18.36
C ARG A 275 -7.43 -27.19 18.16
N PRO A 276 -8.03 -26.24 17.42
CA PRO A 276 -7.51 -24.89 17.32
C PRO A 276 -7.37 -24.25 18.70
N ALA A 277 -6.25 -23.58 18.96
CA ALA A 277 -5.90 -23.09 20.28
C ALA A 277 -6.85 -22.00 20.80
N TYR A 278 -7.50 -21.27 19.90
CA TYR A 278 -8.53 -20.28 20.20
C TYR A 278 -9.96 -20.76 19.92
N GLY A 279 -10.13 -21.95 19.37
CA GLY A 279 -11.42 -22.46 18.90
C GLY A 279 -12.35 -22.98 20.00
N GLY A 280 -13.60 -23.27 19.61
CA GLY A 280 -14.58 -23.98 20.44
C GLY A 280 -15.65 -23.13 21.13
N GLU A 281 -15.49 -21.80 21.17
CA GLU A 281 -16.49 -20.84 21.66
C GLU A 281 -16.99 -19.94 20.54
N ASP A 282 -18.24 -19.48 20.64
CA ASP A 282 -18.84 -18.50 19.72
C ASP A 282 -18.04 -17.19 19.76
N GLU A 283 -17.71 -16.64 18.59
CA GLU A 283 -16.97 -15.38 18.42
C GLU A 283 -15.55 -15.35 19.04
N SER A 284 -14.96 -16.53 19.23
CA SER A 284 -13.64 -16.67 19.85
C SER A 284 -12.49 -16.06 19.04
N PHE A 285 -12.56 -16.10 17.70
CA PHE A 285 -11.55 -15.45 16.84
C PHE A 285 -11.49 -13.93 17.10
N LEU A 286 -12.64 -13.26 17.08
CA LEU A 286 -12.73 -11.83 17.33
C LEU A 286 -12.21 -11.47 18.73
N ASN A 287 -12.65 -12.20 19.76
CA ASN A 287 -12.34 -11.87 21.15
C ASN A 287 -10.91 -12.24 21.58
N LYS A 288 -10.36 -13.36 21.08
CA LYS A 288 -9.06 -13.88 21.54
C LYS A 288 -7.90 -13.57 20.58
N VAL A 289 -8.17 -13.29 19.32
CA VAL A 289 -7.14 -12.96 18.31
C VAL A 289 -7.17 -11.48 17.91
N VAL A 290 -8.32 -10.97 17.47
CA VAL A 290 -8.41 -9.60 16.94
C VAL A 290 -8.38 -8.56 18.05
N ALA A 291 -9.19 -8.72 19.10
CA ALA A 291 -9.35 -7.74 20.16
C ALA A 291 -8.03 -7.40 20.88
N PRO A 292 -7.16 -8.36 21.28
CA PRO A 292 -5.91 -8.01 21.96
C PRO A 292 -4.95 -7.14 21.13
N ILE A 293 -4.91 -7.36 19.81
CA ILE A 293 -4.07 -6.57 18.90
C ILE A 293 -4.71 -5.19 18.68
N TYR A 294 -6.04 -5.16 18.50
CA TYR A 294 -6.80 -3.92 18.36
C TYR A 294 -6.67 -3.03 19.59
N ASP A 295 -6.77 -3.58 20.79
CA ASP A 295 -6.67 -2.84 22.06
C ASP A 295 -5.30 -2.18 22.21
N GLU A 296 -4.25 -2.82 21.71
CA GLU A 296 -2.90 -2.25 21.71
C GLU A 296 -2.78 -1.10 20.70
N ILE A 297 -3.34 -1.24 19.50
CA ILE A 297 -3.43 -0.16 18.50
C ILE A 297 -4.21 1.02 19.07
N TYR A 298 -5.35 0.75 19.71
CA TYR A 298 -6.19 1.76 20.33
C TYR A 298 -5.46 2.48 21.47
N ALA A 299 -4.77 1.74 22.34
CA ALA A 299 -3.97 2.29 23.42
C ALA A 299 -2.81 3.18 22.93
N GLU A 300 -2.15 2.81 21.83
CA GLU A 300 -1.12 3.65 21.18
C GLU A 300 -1.73 4.88 20.49
N ALA A 301 -2.86 4.73 19.80
CA ALA A 301 -3.55 5.84 19.13
C ALA A 301 -4.01 6.91 20.13
N LEU A 302 -4.44 6.53 21.34
CA LEU A 302 -4.79 7.47 22.40
C LEU A 302 -3.61 8.34 22.85
N LYS A 303 -2.36 7.87 22.72
CA LYS A 303 -1.17 8.67 23.07
C LYS A 303 -0.94 9.84 22.10
N ASN A 304 -1.51 9.77 20.89
CA ASN A 304 -1.37 10.80 19.86
C ASN A 304 -1.91 12.18 20.30
N LYS A 305 -2.87 12.22 21.25
CA LYS A 305 -3.50 13.46 21.74
C LYS A 305 -3.91 14.42 20.59
N ASN A 306 -4.61 13.89 19.58
CA ASN A 306 -5.03 14.62 18.38
C ASN A 306 -3.90 15.32 17.59
N GLY A 307 -2.70 14.73 17.54
CA GLY A 307 -1.57 15.25 16.77
C GLY A 307 -0.66 16.22 17.54
N VAL A 308 -0.91 16.43 18.83
CA VAL A 308 -0.11 17.34 19.67
C VAL A 308 1.12 16.63 20.26
N SER A 309 1.09 15.30 20.40
CA SER A 309 2.22 14.55 20.94
C SER A 309 3.34 14.36 19.92
N ASP A 310 4.59 14.42 20.39
CA ASP A 310 5.75 14.17 19.56
C ASP A 310 5.71 12.75 18.95
N HIS A 311 5.95 12.64 17.64
CA HIS A 311 5.84 11.37 16.91
C HIS A 311 6.79 10.29 17.42
N SER A 312 7.79 10.64 18.23
CA SER A 312 8.71 9.71 18.89
C SER A 312 8.08 8.91 20.05
N THR A 313 6.95 9.37 20.59
CA THR A 313 6.39 8.90 21.88
C THR A 313 5.28 7.85 21.78
N TRP A 314 4.82 7.54 20.57
CA TRP A 314 3.73 6.59 20.30
C TRP A 314 3.99 5.82 19.01
N ARG A 315 3.38 4.65 18.84
CA ARG A 315 3.51 3.79 17.64
C ARG A 315 2.28 3.94 16.73
N ASN A 316 2.47 4.08 15.43
CA ASN A 316 1.39 4.00 14.44
C ASN A 316 1.18 2.55 13.95
N TYR A 317 0.14 2.31 13.14
CA TYR A 317 -0.13 0.99 12.55
C TYR A 317 1.07 0.45 11.75
N ASP A 318 1.81 1.31 11.04
CA ASP A 318 3.03 0.93 10.30
C ASP A 318 4.14 0.43 11.25
N ASP A 319 4.34 1.11 12.39
CA ASP A 319 5.35 0.72 13.39
C ASP A 319 5.00 -0.62 14.04
N LEU A 320 3.71 -0.87 14.28
CA LEU A 320 3.22 -2.15 14.81
C LEU A 320 3.32 -3.26 13.76
N ASN A 321 3.10 -2.93 12.49
CA ASN A 321 3.16 -3.89 11.38
C ASN A 321 4.61 -4.31 11.07
N GLU A 322 5.55 -3.38 11.22
CA GLU A 322 6.99 -3.66 11.08
C GLU A 322 7.47 -4.79 12.01
N PHE A 323 6.85 -4.97 13.18
CA PHE A 323 7.17 -6.10 14.07
C PHE A 323 7.05 -7.46 13.35
N PHE A 324 6.09 -7.60 12.45
CA PHE A 324 5.84 -8.81 11.65
C PHE A 324 6.78 -8.96 10.45
N TRP A 325 7.70 -8.01 10.23
CA TRP A 325 8.84 -8.17 9.32
C TRP A 325 10.01 -8.89 9.99
N SER A 326 9.96 -9.14 11.31
CA SER A 326 11.02 -9.87 12.02
C SER A 326 10.63 -11.31 12.27
N ALA A 327 11.61 -12.21 12.28
CA ALA A 327 11.44 -13.54 12.86
C ALA A 327 11.08 -13.48 14.38
N ASP A 328 11.29 -12.34 15.03
CA ASP A 328 10.84 -12.09 16.40
C ASP A 328 9.32 -12.19 16.56
N CYS A 329 8.53 -12.00 15.50
CA CYS A 329 7.07 -12.14 15.59
C CYS A 329 6.65 -13.54 16.05
N PHE A 330 7.44 -14.57 15.73
CA PHE A 330 7.17 -15.93 16.19
C PHE A 330 7.44 -16.13 17.70
N LYS A 331 8.13 -15.20 18.37
CA LYS A 331 8.26 -15.20 19.84
C LYS A 331 6.95 -14.83 20.54
N LEU A 332 6.00 -14.21 19.82
CA LEU A 332 4.65 -13.95 20.31
C LEU A 332 3.94 -15.27 20.66
N GLY A 333 4.22 -16.33 19.89
CA GLY A 333 3.64 -17.66 20.07
C GLY A 333 2.20 -17.76 19.59
N TRP A 334 1.69 -18.98 19.52
CA TRP A 334 0.29 -19.28 19.21
C TRP A 334 -0.20 -20.40 20.15
N PRO A 335 -1.01 -20.10 21.18
CA PRO A 335 -1.60 -18.80 21.54
C PRO A 335 -0.59 -17.67 21.81
N MET A 336 -0.96 -16.45 21.43
CA MET A 336 -0.24 -15.21 21.67
C MET A 336 -0.04 -14.97 23.16
N ARG A 337 1.22 -14.77 23.55
CA ARG A 337 1.62 -14.42 24.91
C ARG A 337 1.38 -12.93 25.14
N LEU A 338 0.33 -12.59 25.87
CA LEU A 338 0.01 -11.19 26.21
C LEU A 338 1.09 -10.49 27.07
N ASN A 339 1.99 -11.27 27.69
CA ASN A 339 3.13 -10.76 28.43
C ASN A 339 4.36 -10.42 27.56
N ASN A 340 4.24 -10.54 26.23
CA ASN A 340 5.31 -10.19 25.29
C ASN A 340 5.46 -8.67 25.15
N ASP A 341 6.68 -8.20 24.85
CA ASP A 341 7.01 -6.79 24.61
C ASP A 341 6.11 -6.12 23.54
N PHE A 342 5.53 -6.88 22.61
CA PHE A 342 4.58 -6.37 21.61
C PHE A 342 3.36 -5.68 22.24
N PHE A 343 2.75 -6.29 23.26
CA PHE A 343 1.53 -5.82 23.95
C PHE A 343 1.81 -4.87 25.12
N PHE A 344 3.08 -4.49 25.32
CA PHE A 344 3.46 -3.60 26.39
C PHE A 344 3.28 -2.14 25.98
N THR A 345 2.47 -1.40 26.73
CA THR A 345 2.26 0.06 26.61
C THR A 345 2.62 0.75 27.93
N SER A 346 3.51 1.75 27.88
CA SER A 346 4.01 2.47 29.08
C SER A 346 2.91 3.08 29.98
N THR A 347 1.70 3.29 29.47
CA THR A 347 0.55 3.84 30.20
C THR A 347 -0.16 2.82 31.09
N LYS A 348 -0.04 1.51 30.85
CA LYS A 348 -0.69 0.45 31.66
C LYS A 348 -0.23 0.47 33.13
N ASN A 349 1.00 0.92 33.41
CA ASN A 349 1.53 1.01 34.78
C ASN A 349 1.13 2.28 35.57
N LYS A 350 0.66 3.36 34.93
CA LYS A 350 0.19 4.54 35.69
C LYS A 350 -1.16 4.29 36.36
N LYS A 351 -2.07 3.58 35.68
CA LYS A 351 -3.38 3.24 36.25
C LYS A 351 -3.29 2.18 37.35
N SER A 352 -2.43 1.17 37.22
CA SER A 352 -2.28 0.11 38.24
C SER A 352 -1.67 0.61 39.56
N HIS A 353 -0.83 1.64 39.53
CA HIS A 353 -0.32 2.28 40.75
C HIS A 353 -1.38 3.18 41.42
N GLU A 354 -2.24 3.87 40.69
CA GLU A 354 -3.31 4.68 41.27
C GLU A 354 -4.42 3.81 41.90
N THR A 355 -4.79 2.68 41.30
CA THR A 355 -5.81 1.79 41.88
C THR A 355 -5.32 1.06 43.15
N LYS A 356 -4.01 0.83 43.30
CA LYS A 356 -3.45 0.24 44.53
C LYS A 356 -3.38 1.23 45.70
N ILE A 357 -3.34 2.54 45.42
CA ILE A 357 -3.28 3.57 46.47
C ILE A 357 -4.68 3.87 47.03
N GLN A 358 -5.74 3.76 46.23
CA GLN A 358 -7.12 4.04 46.68
C GLN A 358 -7.79 2.93 47.52
N ASN A 359 -7.27 1.70 47.53
CA ASN A 359 -7.84 0.61 48.34
C ASN A 359 -7.20 0.46 49.74
N SER A 360 -6.51 1.48 50.24
CA SER A 360 -5.78 1.41 51.52
C SER A 360 -6.31 2.34 52.62
N GLN A 361 -7.58 2.71 52.60
CA GLN A 361 -8.20 3.47 53.70
C GLN A 361 -9.68 3.12 53.90
N LEU A 362 -9.98 2.26 54.91
CA LEU A 362 -11.11 2.35 55.86
C LEU A 362 -11.13 1.11 56.80
N PRO A 363 -11.76 1.16 58.00
CA PRO A 363 -11.07 1.52 59.24
C PRO A 363 -10.87 0.35 60.22
N ARG A 364 -10.05 0.67 61.22
CA ARG A 364 -9.64 -0.09 62.41
C ARG A 364 -10.83 -0.72 63.17
N GLY A 365 -10.77 -2.03 63.38
CA GLY A 365 -11.63 -2.82 64.27
C GLY A 365 -10.86 -4.02 64.83
N SER A 366 -10.93 -4.20 66.14
CA SER A 366 -10.04 -4.97 67.03
C SER A 366 -10.32 -6.47 67.15
N SER A 367 -9.39 -7.16 67.84
CA SER A 367 -9.45 -8.52 68.46
C SER A 367 -9.17 -9.70 67.50
N SER A 368 -8.51 -10.80 67.87
CA SER A 368 -7.79 -11.24 69.08
C SER A 368 -6.96 -12.50 68.73
N ALA A 369 -6.00 -12.83 69.58
CA ALA A 369 -4.98 -13.89 69.46
C ALA A 369 -5.51 -15.35 69.48
N GLN A 370 -4.70 -16.28 68.93
CA GLN A 370 -4.27 -17.62 69.44
C GLN A 370 -3.58 -18.41 68.29
N ASN A 371 -2.27 -18.75 68.35
CA ASN A 371 -1.62 -19.92 68.99
C ASN A 371 -2.14 -21.29 68.49
N ILE A 372 -1.41 -22.37 68.19
CA ILE A 372 0.01 -22.80 68.19
C ILE A 372 0.02 -24.26 67.61
N VAL A 373 1.10 -24.66 66.91
CA VAL A 373 1.68 -26.03 66.71
C VAL A 373 1.10 -27.05 65.68
N ASN A 374 1.93 -27.24 64.64
CA ASN A 374 2.44 -28.44 63.93
C ASN A 374 1.76 -29.81 64.10
N THR A 375 1.68 -30.60 63.00
CA THR A 375 2.26 -31.97 62.87
C THR A 375 2.21 -32.47 61.40
N GLU A 376 3.37 -32.88 60.91
CA GLU A 376 3.74 -33.91 59.89
C GLU A 376 3.36 -33.86 58.39
N VAL A 377 4.46 -33.90 57.61
CA VAL A 377 4.77 -34.30 56.21
C VAL A 377 4.37 -35.79 55.95
N PRO A 378 4.28 -36.33 54.71
CA PRO A 378 4.74 -35.83 53.40
C PRO A 378 3.70 -35.84 52.26
N ASP A 379 3.94 -35.05 51.21
CA ASP A 379 4.00 -35.69 49.89
C ASP A 379 4.75 -34.87 48.85
N GLN A 380 5.50 -35.62 48.04
CA GLN A 380 6.37 -35.14 46.99
C GLN A 380 5.54 -34.60 45.82
N SER A 381 5.75 -33.35 45.43
CA SER A 381 5.82 -32.97 44.01
C SER A 381 6.47 -31.60 43.87
N GLN A 382 7.68 -31.61 43.32
CA GLN A 382 8.41 -30.43 42.90
C GLN A 382 7.65 -29.73 41.77
N GLN A 383 7.06 -28.57 42.05
CA GLN A 383 6.94 -27.49 41.07
C GLN A 383 7.78 -26.31 41.54
N GLN A 384 9.01 -26.25 41.02
CA GLN A 384 9.83 -25.05 41.07
C GLN A 384 9.15 -23.96 40.23
N THR A 385 8.53 -23.00 40.91
CA THR A 385 8.26 -21.66 40.41
C THR A 385 9.59 -20.98 40.06
N ILE A 386 9.97 -20.97 38.78
CA ILE A 386 10.98 -20.04 38.27
C ILE A 386 10.24 -18.81 37.73
N SER A 387 10.03 -17.81 38.59
CA SER A 387 9.65 -16.47 38.16
C SER A 387 10.87 -15.75 37.57
N VAL A 388 11.11 -15.92 36.26
CA VAL A 388 11.95 -14.97 35.52
C VAL A 388 11.06 -13.78 35.16
N THR A 389 11.01 -12.77 36.02
CA THR A 389 10.52 -11.44 35.63
C THR A 389 11.52 -10.82 34.66
N SER A 390 11.41 -11.16 33.37
CA SER A 390 12.01 -10.35 32.31
C SER A 390 11.34 -8.97 32.36
N GLN A 391 12.10 -7.91 32.61
CA GLN A 391 11.61 -6.54 32.54
C GLN A 391 10.99 -6.30 31.15
N GLN A 392 9.65 -6.22 31.08
CA GLN A 392 8.92 -5.93 29.84
C GLN A 392 9.33 -4.55 29.33
N ARG A 393 9.67 -4.49 28.04
CA ARG A 393 10.21 -3.27 27.44
C ARG A 393 9.30 -2.78 26.32
N TRP A 394 8.95 -1.51 26.36
CA TRP A 394 8.27 -0.86 25.24
C TRP A 394 9.19 -0.87 24.02
N LEU A 395 8.76 -1.54 22.95
CA LEU A 395 9.55 -1.72 21.72
C LEU A 395 9.83 -0.40 20.98
N GLY A 396 8.97 0.61 21.20
CA GLY A 396 9.08 1.93 20.61
C GLY A 396 9.14 1.96 19.08
N LYS A 397 9.55 3.11 18.53
CA LYS A 397 9.82 3.22 17.09
C LYS A 397 11.19 2.65 16.75
N THR A 398 11.24 1.80 15.74
CA THR A 398 12.44 1.04 15.35
C THR A 398 13.28 1.77 14.31
N ASN A 399 12.65 2.36 13.28
CA ASN A 399 13.38 2.90 12.12
C ASN A 399 13.28 4.41 11.92
N PHE A 400 12.08 4.99 11.93
CA PHE A 400 11.89 6.40 11.57
C PHE A 400 11.21 7.20 12.67
N VAL A 401 11.88 8.27 13.10
CA VAL A 401 11.32 9.32 13.94
C VAL A 401 11.53 10.62 13.19
N GLU A 402 10.45 11.25 12.74
CA GLU A 402 10.51 12.55 12.10
C GLU A 402 11.04 13.58 13.12
N VAL A 403 12.20 14.15 12.85
CA VAL A 403 12.75 15.27 13.61
C VAL A 403 12.66 16.50 12.72
N ARG A 404 11.75 17.42 13.05
CA ARG A 404 11.58 18.67 12.31
C ARG A 404 12.79 19.58 12.55
N SER A 405 13.68 19.65 11.57
CA SER A 405 14.88 20.49 11.59
C SER A 405 15.27 20.87 10.16
N PHE A 406 15.85 22.05 9.97
CA PHE A 406 16.38 22.47 8.67
C PHE A 406 17.45 21.49 8.13
N TRP A 407 18.29 20.95 9.03
CA TRP A 407 19.30 19.93 8.70
C TRP A 407 18.70 18.61 8.19
N HIS A 408 17.41 18.37 8.42
CA HIS A 408 16.72 17.21 7.87
C HIS A 408 16.61 17.30 6.34
N ILE A 409 16.44 18.51 5.78
CA ILE A 409 16.41 18.72 4.32
C ILE A 409 17.76 18.34 3.70
N PHE A 410 18.85 18.76 4.33
CA PHE A 410 20.20 18.41 3.88
C PHE A 410 20.46 16.91 3.95
N ARG A 411 20.02 16.23 5.02
CA ARG A 411 20.09 14.77 5.16
C ARG A 411 19.26 14.05 4.07
N SER A 412 18.05 14.52 3.79
CA SER A 412 17.13 13.87 2.85
C SER A 412 17.56 14.01 1.38
N PHE A 413 18.23 15.12 1.02
CA PHE A 413 18.67 15.41 -0.35
C PHE A 413 20.20 15.46 -0.48
N ASP A 414 20.90 14.61 0.28
CA ASP A 414 22.36 14.54 0.34
C ASP A 414 23.05 14.45 -1.04
N ARG A 415 22.48 13.63 -1.94
CA ARG A 415 23.02 13.41 -3.29
C ARG A 415 22.96 14.67 -4.14
N LEU A 416 21.88 15.45 -4.01
CA LEU A 416 21.70 16.71 -4.74
C LEU A 416 22.75 17.74 -4.28
N TRP A 417 22.88 17.93 -2.97
CA TRP A 417 23.86 18.85 -2.40
C TRP A 417 25.29 18.46 -2.74
N THR A 418 25.61 17.17 -2.66
CA THR A 418 26.93 16.64 -3.04
C THR A 418 27.21 16.89 -4.51
N LEU A 419 26.25 16.63 -5.40
CA LEU A 419 26.40 16.89 -6.84
C LEU A 419 26.66 18.37 -7.13
N LEU A 420 25.91 19.28 -6.50
CA LEU A 420 26.04 20.72 -6.72
C LEU A 420 27.37 21.26 -6.18
N VAL A 421 27.80 20.85 -4.99
CA VAL A 421 29.08 21.29 -4.40
C VAL A 421 30.27 20.77 -5.22
N LEU A 422 30.26 19.49 -5.59
CA LEU A 422 31.33 18.91 -6.42
C LEU A 422 31.32 19.51 -7.84
N GLY A 423 30.14 19.72 -8.42
CA GLY A 423 29.99 20.41 -9.70
C GLY A 423 30.58 21.81 -9.67
N LEU A 424 30.27 22.60 -8.64
CA LEU A 424 30.85 23.93 -8.46
C LEU A 424 32.38 23.89 -8.36
N GLN A 425 32.93 22.96 -7.57
CA GLN A 425 34.38 22.79 -7.45
C GLN A 425 35.03 22.45 -8.79
N ILE A 426 34.43 21.54 -9.57
CA ILE A 426 34.91 21.19 -10.92
C ILE A 426 34.94 22.44 -11.82
N LEU A 427 33.86 23.21 -11.85
CA LEU A 427 33.77 24.41 -12.67
C LEU A 427 34.82 25.47 -12.29
N ILE A 428 35.08 25.66 -10.99
CA ILE A 428 36.10 26.58 -10.50
C ILE A 428 37.50 26.13 -10.93
N ILE A 429 37.82 24.84 -10.78
CA ILE A 429 39.12 24.28 -11.20
C ILE A 429 39.32 24.48 -12.70
N ILE A 430 38.32 24.11 -13.52
CA ILE A 430 38.38 24.28 -14.98
C ILE A 430 38.61 25.76 -15.35
N ALA A 431 37.86 26.68 -14.74
CA ALA A 431 37.97 28.10 -15.00
C ALA A 431 39.34 28.68 -14.57
N TRP A 432 39.94 28.14 -13.51
CA TRP A 432 41.25 28.60 -13.02
C TRP A 432 42.41 28.27 -13.97
N HIS A 433 42.36 27.09 -14.61
CA HIS A 433 43.37 26.66 -15.59
C HIS A 433 43.17 27.27 -16.99
N GLY A 434 41.98 27.81 -17.29
CA GLY A 434 41.74 28.54 -18.55
C GLY A 434 41.76 27.65 -19.79
N LEU A 435 41.03 26.53 -19.79
CA LEU A 435 40.98 25.63 -20.95
C LEU A 435 40.35 26.29 -22.18
N GLU A 436 41.08 26.26 -23.30
CA GLU A 436 40.59 26.66 -24.63
C GLU A 436 39.99 25.48 -25.41
N SER A 437 40.33 24.23 -25.07
CA SER A 437 39.77 23.03 -25.74
C SER A 437 39.48 21.86 -24.77
N PRO A 438 38.44 21.04 -25.02
CA PRO A 438 38.08 19.91 -24.14
C PRO A 438 39.13 18.79 -24.06
N LEU A 439 40.07 18.72 -25.01
CA LEU A 439 41.08 17.65 -25.06
C LEU A 439 42.22 17.85 -24.05
N GLN A 440 42.42 19.08 -23.56
CA GLN A 440 43.35 19.41 -22.47
C GLN A 440 42.90 18.83 -21.10
N LEU A 441 41.65 18.34 -20.99
CA LEU A 441 41.16 17.64 -19.79
C LEU A 441 41.92 16.33 -19.49
N LEU A 442 42.60 15.75 -20.48
CA LEU A 442 43.33 14.49 -20.35
C LEU A 442 44.79 14.69 -19.92
N ASP A 443 45.26 15.94 -19.76
CA ASP A 443 46.59 16.19 -19.24
C ASP A 443 46.69 15.72 -17.78
N PRO A 444 47.71 14.93 -17.42
CA PRO A 444 47.76 14.22 -16.14
C PRO A 444 47.79 15.17 -14.93
N ILE A 445 48.38 16.35 -15.09
CA ILE A 445 48.46 17.39 -14.04
C ILE A 445 47.07 17.96 -13.76
N PHE A 446 46.37 18.35 -14.83
CA PHE A 446 45.03 18.92 -14.74
C PHE A 446 44.00 17.88 -14.26
N PHE A 447 44.13 16.63 -14.73
CA PHE A 447 43.28 15.54 -14.30
C PHE A 447 43.44 15.27 -12.80
N GLU A 448 44.67 15.27 -12.28
CA GLU A 448 44.94 15.12 -10.85
C GLU A 448 44.31 16.24 -10.00
N ASP A 449 44.36 17.48 -10.48
CA ASP A 449 43.70 18.62 -9.83
C ASP A 449 42.17 18.49 -9.84
N ILE A 450 41.56 18.02 -10.93
CA ILE A 450 40.13 17.68 -10.96
C ILE A 450 39.81 16.59 -9.94
N LEU A 451 40.65 15.56 -9.81
CA LEU A 451 40.40 14.49 -8.86
C LEU A 451 40.44 14.95 -7.40
N SER A 452 40.94 16.14 -7.08
CA SER A 452 40.85 16.73 -5.73
C SER A 452 39.41 16.82 -5.20
N ILE A 453 38.41 16.81 -6.09
CA ILE A 453 36.97 16.77 -5.73
C ILE A 453 36.63 15.58 -4.83
N PHE A 454 37.38 14.48 -4.92
CA PHE A 454 37.12 13.30 -4.10
C PHE A 454 37.50 13.50 -2.63
N ILE A 455 38.40 14.45 -2.33
CA ILE A 455 38.66 14.90 -0.96
C ILE A 455 37.40 15.57 -0.40
N THR A 456 36.83 16.52 -1.13
CA THR A 456 35.58 17.20 -0.75
C THR A 456 34.43 16.21 -0.63
N SER A 457 34.32 15.23 -1.54
CA SER A 457 33.32 14.16 -1.48
C SER A 457 33.45 13.34 -0.20
N ALA A 458 34.67 12.98 0.22
CA ALA A 458 34.89 12.23 1.46
C ALA A 458 34.49 13.04 2.70
N VAL A 459 34.80 14.34 2.74
CA VAL A 459 34.38 15.24 3.83
C VAL A 459 32.86 15.36 3.89
N LEU A 460 32.19 15.55 2.76
CA LEU A 460 30.72 15.61 2.69
C LEU A 460 30.09 14.28 3.14
N ARG A 461 30.71 13.14 2.82
CA ARG A 461 30.27 11.82 3.28
C ARG A 461 30.43 11.66 4.81
N VAL A 462 31.47 12.23 5.42
CA VAL A 462 31.58 12.27 6.90
C VAL A 462 30.44 13.10 7.49
N LEU A 463 30.20 14.31 6.95
CA LEU A 463 29.09 15.17 7.41
C LEU A 463 27.73 14.46 7.31
N GLN A 464 27.48 13.77 6.19
CA GLN A 464 26.27 12.97 5.99
C GLN A 464 26.09 11.91 7.08
N VAL A 465 27.13 11.09 7.34
CA VAL A 465 27.04 10.01 8.33
C VAL A 465 26.89 10.57 9.76
N VAL A 466 27.51 11.71 10.06
CA VAL A 466 27.34 12.40 11.34
C VAL A 466 25.89 12.87 11.52
N LEU A 467 25.28 13.47 10.49
CA LEU A 467 23.87 13.87 10.51
C LEU A 467 22.95 12.66 10.66
N ASP A 468 23.24 11.55 9.96
CA ASP A 468 22.49 10.30 10.10
C ASP A 468 22.49 9.79 11.54
N ILE A 469 23.65 9.83 12.21
CA ILE A 469 23.80 9.42 13.62
C ILE A 469 23.09 10.40 14.56
N LEU A 470 23.25 11.72 14.37
CA LEU A 470 22.64 12.76 15.20
C LEU A 470 21.11 12.61 15.26
N PHE A 471 20.50 12.45 14.09
CA PHE A 471 19.05 12.32 13.97
C PHE A 471 18.52 10.94 14.40
N SER A 472 19.34 9.89 14.31
CA SER A 472 18.99 8.54 14.83
C SER A 472 19.35 8.35 16.30
N TRP A 473 19.93 9.37 16.95
CA TRP A 473 20.44 9.24 18.33
C TRP A 473 19.33 8.96 19.35
N ARG A 474 18.15 9.57 19.15
CA ARG A 474 16.98 9.36 20.03
C ARG A 474 16.45 7.92 19.98
N THR A 475 16.61 7.22 18.85
CA THR A 475 16.16 5.83 18.67
C THR A 475 17.22 4.79 19.03
N ARG A 476 18.41 5.19 19.47
CA ARG A 476 19.50 4.25 19.83
C ARG A 476 19.10 3.17 20.83
N GLY A 477 18.10 3.43 21.67
CA GLY A 477 17.59 2.46 22.64
C GLY A 477 16.92 1.26 21.96
N THR A 478 16.13 1.50 20.91
CA THR A 478 15.23 0.52 20.26
C THR A 478 15.86 -0.13 19.02
N MET A 479 16.90 0.48 18.44
CA MET A 479 17.58 -0.03 17.25
C MET A 479 18.32 -1.35 17.48
N ARG A 480 18.27 -2.22 16.47
CA ARG A 480 18.99 -3.51 16.44
C ARG A 480 20.51 -3.27 16.45
N SER A 481 21.25 -4.18 17.10
CA SER A 481 22.73 -4.09 17.16
C SER A 481 23.39 -4.07 15.78
N SER A 482 22.83 -4.77 14.79
CA SER A 482 23.31 -4.76 13.40
C SER A 482 23.22 -3.38 12.75
N GLN A 483 22.15 -2.61 13.02
CA GLN A 483 22.00 -1.25 12.49
C GLN A 483 23.00 -0.29 13.14
N LYS A 484 23.22 -0.41 14.46
CA LYS A 484 24.24 0.37 15.17
C LYS A 484 25.63 0.11 14.61
N LEU A 485 25.97 -1.16 14.42
CA LEU A 485 27.24 -1.58 13.83
C LEU A 485 27.43 -0.97 12.42
N ARG A 486 26.36 -0.94 11.60
CA ARG A 486 26.40 -0.33 10.27
C ARG A 486 26.74 1.16 10.32
N PHE A 487 26.15 1.93 11.23
CA PHE A 487 26.48 3.36 11.37
C PHE A 487 27.95 3.56 11.79
N VAL A 488 28.44 2.76 12.73
CA VAL A 488 29.83 2.81 13.18
C VAL A 488 30.80 2.49 12.03
N ILE A 489 30.52 1.44 11.24
CA ILE A 489 31.36 1.07 10.10
C ILE A 489 31.31 2.13 9.00
N LYS A 490 30.14 2.72 8.72
CA LYS A 490 30.03 3.81 7.74
C LYS A 490 30.84 5.03 8.18
N LEU A 491 30.79 5.38 9.46
CA LEU A 491 31.52 6.52 10.00
C LEU A 491 33.03 6.27 9.94
N SER A 492 33.50 5.10 10.38
CA SER A 492 34.93 4.77 10.35
C SER A 492 35.46 4.75 8.92
N LEU A 493 34.73 4.17 7.97
CA LEU A 493 35.13 4.16 6.56
C LEU A 493 35.18 5.57 5.96
N ALA A 494 34.18 6.42 6.25
CA ALA A 494 34.14 7.79 5.76
C ALA A 494 35.31 8.63 6.30
N VAL A 495 35.60 8.54 7.60
CA VAL A 495 36.73 9.25 8.24
C VAL A 495 38.07 8.75 7.70
N THR A 496 38.23 7.44 7.54
CA THR A 496 39.45 6.85 6.95
C THR A 496 39.73 7.44 5.56
N TRP A 497 38.73 7.51 4.68
CA TRP A 497 38.92 8.10 3.35
C TRP A 497 39.16 9.62 3.39
N ALA A 498 38.51 10.34 4.33
CA ALA A 498 38.73 11.77 4.51
C ALA A 498 40.16 12.11 5.01
N ILE A 499 40.85 11.15 5.63
CA ILE A 499 42.26 11.29 6.06
C ILE A 499 43.22 10.80 4.96
N ILE A 500 42.95 9.64 4.36
CA ILE A 500 43.81 9.02 3.34
C ILE A 500 43.92 9.91 2.10
N LEU A 501 42.80 10.40 1.55
CA LEU A 501 42.83 11.12 0.27
C LEU A 501 43.69 12.41 0.32
N PRO A 502 43.60 13.29 1.34
CA PRO A 502 44.51 14.43 1.48
C PRO A 502 45.99 14.05 1.62
N ILE A 503 46.31 13.02 2.40
CA ILE A 503 47.70 12.56 2.61
C ILE A 503 48.30 12.11 1.28
N PHE A 504 47.56 11.31 0.52
CA PHE A 504 48.01 10.83 -0.79
C PHE A 504 48.10 11.96 -1.83
N TYR A 505 47.19 12.94 -1.79
CA TYR A 505 47.25 14.13 -2.67
C TYR A 505 48.48 14.99 -2.36
N SER A 506 48.75 15.30 -1.09
CA SER A 506 49.94 16.04 -0.67
C SER A 506 51.23 15.30 -1.00
N SER A 507 51.29 13.98 -0.77
CA SER A 507 52.43 13.14 -1.15
C SER A 507 52.62 13.03 -2.68
N SER A 508 51.59 13.34 -3.47
CA SER A 508 51.63 13.30 -4.94
C SER A 508 52.28 14.53 -5.56
N GLN A 509 52.44 15.63 -4.82
CA GLN A 509 53.11 16.83 -5.35
C GLN A 509 54.59 16.59 -5.75
N ASN A 510 55.19 15.48 -5.30
CA ASN A 510 56.51 15.00 -5.74
C ASN A 510 56.50 14.20 -7.06
N TYR A 511 55.35 14.06 -7.72
CA TYR A 511 55.14 13.29 -8.97
C TYR A 511 55.66 13.98 -10.24
N LYS A 512 56.16 15.23 -10.13
CA LYS A 512 56.77 16.00 -11.24
C LYS A 512 57.90 15.24 -11.98
N ALA A 513 58.45 14.17 -11.40
CA ALA A 513 59.49 13.34 -12.01
C ALA A 513 58.99 12.32 -13.08
N CYS A 514 57.70 11.95 -13.11
CA CYS A 514 57.21 10.88 -14.01
C CYS A 514 56.88 11.35 -15.43
N SER A 515 56.65 12.66 -15.63
CA SER A 515 56.35 13.26 -16.95
C SER A 515 57.51 13.16 -17.95
N ALA A 516 58.75 12.96 -17.47
CA ALA A 516 59.96 12.96 -18.30
C ALA A 516 60.27 11.64 -19.03
N ARG A 517 59.60 10.51 -18.71
CA ARG A 517 59.82 9.21 -19.38
C ARG A 517 58.49 8.59 -19.78
N ARG A 518 58.09 8.79 -21.04
CA ARG A 518 56.91 8.12 -21.65
C ARG A 518 57.28 6.73 -22.20
N PRO A 519 56.78 5.62 -21.65
CA PRO A 519 56.79 4.33 -22.35
C PRO A 519 55.59 4.23 -23.31
N LYS A 520 55.83 3.72 -24.53
CA LYS A 520 54.85 3.59 -25.63
C LYS A 520 53.93 2.35 -25.51
N ASN A 521 53.31 2.12 -24.36
CA ASN A 521 52.26 1.09 -24.20
C ASN A 521 50.91 1.75 -23.91
N PHE A 522 49.79 1.16 -24.36
CA PHE A 522 48.43 1.69 -24.15
C PHE A 522 48.10 1.90 -22.65
N PHE A 523 48.55 0.98 -21.79
CA PHE A 523 48.47 1.11 -20.33
C PHE A 523 49.55 2.01 -19.70
N GLY A 524 50.61 2.35 -20.44
CA GLY A 524 51.67 3.27 -20.02
C GLY A 524 51.40 4.75 -20.34
N MET A 525 50.26 5.04 -20.98
CA MET A 525 49.80 6.39 -21.32
C MET A 525 49.25 7.15 -20.10
N PHE A 526 48.68 6.44 -19.13
CA PHE A 526 48.30 7.02 -17.84
C PHE A 526 49.44 6.78 -16.84
N CYS A 527 50.25 7.82 -16.66
CA CYS A 527 51.11 7.93 -15.49
C CYS A 527 50.20 8.01 -14.24
N LEU A 528 49.86 6.86 -13.63
CA LEU A 528 49.04 6.83 -12.42
C LEU A 528 49.89 7.28 -11.22
N SER A 529 49.53 8.44 -10.66
CA SER A 529 50.04 8.87 -9.35
C SER A 529 49.49 7.98 -8.22
N LYS A 530 50.16 7.98 -7.07
CA LYS A 530 49.67 7.25 -5.89
C LYS A 530 48.27 7.72 -5.47
N TYR A 531 47.95 8.99 -5.69
CA TYR A 531 46.63 9.56 -5.43
C TYR A 531 45.57 9.02 -6.39
N MET A 532 45.87 8.93 -7.69
CA MET A 532 44.97 8.37 -8.71
C MET A 532 44.53 6.94 -8.39
N VAL A 533 45.48 6.11 -7.91
CA VAL A 533 45.21 4.74 -7.48
C VAL A 533 44.28 4.72 -6.26
N ALA A 534 44.54 5.57 -5.26
CA ALA A 534 43.69 5.69 -4.08
C ALA A 534 42.25 6.12 -4.43
N VAL A 535 42.11 7.08 -5.36
CA VAL A 535 40.80 7.52 -5.88
C VAL A 535 40.07 6.39 -6.61
N ALA A 536 40.76 5.58 -7.41
CA ALA A 536 40.15 4.42 -8.08
C ALA A 536 39.56 3.41 -7.06
N PHE A 537 40.27 3.14 -5.97
CA PHE A 537 39.74 2.32 -4.88
C PHE A 537 38.54 2.96 -4.18
N TYR A 538 38.60 4.25 -3.88
CA TYR A 538 37.47 4.99 -3.31
C TYR A 538 36.21 4.89 -4.18
N LEU A 539 36.37 5.03 -5.50
CA LEU A 539 35.29 4.98 -6.49
C LEU A 539 34.70 3.60 -6.73
N THR A 540 35.42 2.52 -6.39
CA THR A 540 35.00 1.14 -6.69
C THR A 540 33.58 0.86 -6.20
N SER A 541 33.23 1.31 -4.98
CA SER A 541 31.88 1.12 -4.43
C SER A 541 30.79 1.87 -5.20
N ASN A 542 31.08 3.09 -5.67
CA ASN A 542 30.14 3.90 -6.44
C ASN A 542 29.95 3.35 -7.85
N VAL A 543 31.02 2.84 -8.47
CA VAL A 543 30.96 2.19 -9.80
C VAL A 543 30.08 0.93 -9.76
N ILE A 544 30.22 0.11 -8.72
CA ILE A 544 29.34 -1.05 -8.53
C ILE A 544 27.88 -0.60 -8.38
N GLY A 545 27.62 0.45 -7.59
CA GLY A 545 26.28 1.02 -7.44
C GLY A 545 25.69 1.53 -8.77
N MET A 546 26.50 2.23 -9.57
CA MET A 546 26.10 2.71 -10.91
C MET A 546 25.82 1.56 -11.88
N ALA A 547 26.65 0.51 -11.88
CA ALA A 547 26.43 -0.67 -12.71
C ALA A 547 25.12 -1.39 -12.33
N LEU A 548 24.84 -1.52 -11.03
CA LEU A 548 23.58 -2.11 -10.54
C LEU A 548 22.36 -1.24 -10.86
N PHE A 549 22.50 0.09 -10.87
CA PHE A 549 21.44 1.02 -11.25
C PHE A 549 21.01 0.80 -12.71
N PHE A 550 21.96 0.67 -13.65
CA PHE A 550 21.65 0.41 -15.07
C PHE A 550 21.16 -1.01 -15.36
N VAL A 551 21.29 -1.94 -14.39
CA VAL A 551 20.79 -3.31 -14.52
C VAL A 551 19.79 -3.63 -13.38
N PRO A 552 18.56 -3.08 -13.44
CA PRO A 552 17.54 -3.24 -12.39
C PRO A 552 17.20 -4.70 -12.09
N ALA A 553 17.29 -5.58 -13.09
CA ALA A 553 17.05 -7.00 -12.92
C ALA A 553 18.03 -7.65 -11.93
N VAL A 554 19.31 -7.25 -11.96
CA VAL A 554 20.32 -7.77 -11.04
C VAL A 554 20.14 -7.16 -9.64
N SER A 555 19.82 -5.86 -9.56
CA SER A 555 19.51 -5.23 -8.26
C SER A 555 18.29 -5.87 -7.60
N SER A 556 17.21 -6.10 -8.36
CA SER A 556 16.01 -6.79 -7.89
C SER A 556 16.30 -8.24 -7.49
N TYR A 557 17.19 -8.94 -8.20
CA TYR A 557 17.63 -10.29 -7.80
C TYR A 557 18.45 -10.27 -6.50
N ILE A 558 19.43 -9.38 -6.36
CA ILE A 558 20.25 -9.23 -5.14
C ILE A 558 19.34 -8.89 -3.95
N GLU A 559 18.40 -7.99 -4.17
CA GLU A 559 17.41 -7.64 -3.16
C GLU A 559 16.54 -8.83 -2.85
N THR A 560 15.89 -9.52 -3.79
CA THR A 560 14.93 -10.59 -3.47
C THR A 560 15.56 -11.94 -3.07
N SER A 561 16.85 -12.11 -3.29
CA SER A 561 17.56 -13.35 -2.99
C SER A 561 17.74 -13.56 -1.49
N THR A 562 17.61 -14.82 -1.07
CA THR A 562 17.88 -15.27 0.30
C THR A 562 19.32 -15.75 0.50
N TRP A 563 20.16 -15.67 -0.55
CA TRP A 563 21.55 -16.09 -0.48
C TRP A 563 22.34 -15.21 0.49
N ARG A 564 23.19 -15.84 1.31
CA ARG A 564 23.98 -15.16 2.36
C ARG A 564 24.81 -13.99 1.81
N ILE A 565 25.43 -14.16 0.65
CA ILE A 565 26.25 -13.13 -0.01
C ILE A 565 25.38 -11.94 -0.46
N CYS A 566 24.23 -12.22 -1.08
CA CYS A 566 23.28 -11.19 -1.49
C CYS A 566 22.71 -10.43 -0.29
N ASN A 567 22.45 -11.12 0.83
CA ASN A 567 22.01 -10.49 2.08
C ASN A 567 23.08 -9.57 2.70
N ILE A 568 24.37 -9.95 2.64
CA ILE A 568 25.47 -9.10 3.11
C ILE A 568 25.62 -7.87 2.20
N LEU A 569 25.57 -8.06 0.89
CA LEU A 569 25.63 -6.97 -0.10
C LEU A 569 24.44 -6.02 0.04
N SER A 570 23.23 -6.57 0.20
CA SER A 570 22.01 -5.83 0.45
C SER A 570 22.11 -5.06 1.78
N TRP A 571 22.60 -5.68 2.86
CA TRP A 571 22.83 -5.01 4.15
C TRP A 571 23.80 -3.81 4.05
N TRP A 572 24.81 -3.91 3.18
CA TRP A 572 25.73 -2.81 2.91
C TRP A 572 25.05 -1.66 2.16
N CYS A 573 24.30 -1.98 1.09
CA CYS A 573 23.65 -1.00 0.22
C CYS A 573 22.39 -0.35 0.85
N GLN A 574 21.48 -1.13 1.44
CA GLN A 574 20.19 -0.67 1.99
C GLN A 574 19.85 -1.39 3.31
N ALA A 575 19.03 -0.78 4.17
CA ALA A 575 18.50 -1.52 5.31
C ALA A 575 17.48 -2.54 4.79
N PRO A 576 17.44 -3.78 5.32
CA PRO A 576 16.48 -4.77 4.85
C PRO A 576 15.05 -4.29 5.20
N SER A 577 14.37 -3.69 4.24
CA SER A 577 12.94 -3.39 4.32
C SER A 577 12.16 -4.51 3.63
N TYR A 578 11.02 -4.87 4.20
CA TYR A 578 10.09 -5.77 3.55
C TYR A 578 9.32 -5.02 2.46
N VAL A 579 8.81 -3.83 2.79
CA VAL A 579 8.09 -2.96 1.86
C VAL A 579 9.06 -2.36 0.83
N GLY A 580 8.66 -2.39 -0.44
CA GLY A 580 9.43 -1.82 -1.56
C GLY A 580 10.57 -2.70 -2.10
N ARG A 581 10.79 -3.90 -1.55
CA ARG A 581 11.91 -4.78 -1.93
C ARG A 581 11.75 -5.31 -3.36
N GLY A 582 12.75 -5.10 -4.22
CA GLY A 582 12.72 -5.55 -5.61
C GLY A 582 11.74 -4.78 -6.50
N MET A 583 11.12 -3.70 -6.01
CA MET A 583 10.24 -2.81 -6.77
C MET A 583 11.04 -1.82 -7.62
N HIS A 584 11.87 -2.35 -8.51
CA HIS A 584 12.56 -1.52 -9.48
C HIS A 584 11.67 -1.23 -10.69
N GLU A 585 11.76 -0.02 -11.21
CA GLU A 585 11.12 0.34 -12.47
C GLU A 585 11.78 -0.40 -13.64
N GLY A 586 11.02 -0.58 -14.72
CA GLY A 586 11.56 -1.15 -15.95
C GLY A 586 12.72 -0.32 -16.52
N GLN A 587 13.57 -0.95 -17.34
CA GLN A 587 14.74 -0.30 -17.94
C GLN A 587 14.38 0.94 -18.78
N VAL A 588 13.23 0.93 -19.47
CA VAL A 588 12.82 2.02 -20.36
C VAL A 588 12.43 3.29 -19.58
N PRO A 589 11.54 3.23 -18.56
CA PRO A 589 11.31 4.37 -17.67
C PRO A 589 12.60 4.92 -17.04
N LEU A 590 13.47 4.02 -16.57
CA LEU A 590 14.75 4.38 -15.97
C LEU A 590 15.64 5.17 -16.93
N LEU A 591 15.78 4.69 -18.18
CA LEU A 591 16.59 5.36 -19.19
C LEU A 591 15.99 6.72 -19.55
N LYS A 592 14.66 6.83 -19.67
CA LYS A 592 13.99 8.12 -19.93
C LYS A 592 14.28 9.12 -18.81
N TYR A 593 14.13 8.70 -17.56
CA TYR A 593 14.41 9.52 -16.39
C TYR A 593 15.89 9.95 -16.35
N THR A 594 16.81 9.01 -16.59
CA THR A 594 18.26 9.28 -16.57
C THR A 594 18.68 10.24 -17.68
N SER A 595 18.14 10.07 -18.89
CA SER A 595 18.39 10.97 -20.02
C SER A 595 17.86 12.38 -19.75
N PHE A 596 16.66 12.50 -19.16
CA PHE A 596 16.10 13.79 -18.78
C PHE A 596 17.04 14.58 -17.85
N TRP A 597 17.49 13.95 -16.75
CA TRP A 597 18.38 14.61 -15.80
C TRP A 597 19.78 14.86 -16.36
N THR A 598 20.32 13.94 -17.16
CA THR A 598 21.64 14.13 -17.80
C THR A 598 21.64 15.36 -18.70
N VAL A 599 20.62 15.53 -19.55
CA VAL A 599 20.53 16.69 -20.46
C VAL A 599 20.33 17.97 -19.66
N LEU A 600 19.40 17.99 -18.71
CA LEU A 600 19.12 19.15 -17.87
C LEU A 600 20.35 19.63 -17.11
N LEU A 601 21.03 18.71 -16.39
CA LEU A 601 22.21 19.04 -15.60
C LEU A 601 23.39 19.46 -16.48
N SER A 602 23.56 18.85 -17.65
CA SER A 602 24.62 19.24 -18.60
C SER A 602 24.41 20.68 -19.10
N SER A 603 23.18 21.03 -19.49
CA SER A 603 22.84 22.41 -19.90
C SER A 603 23.05 23.40 -18.76
N LYS A 604 22.63 23.04 -17.54
CA LYS A 604 22.83 23.85 -16.34
C LYS A 604 24.30 24.13 -16.05
N PHE A 605 25.14 23.08 -15.99
CA PHE A 605 26.56 23.26 -15.70
C PHE A 605 27.30 24.01 -16.81
N LEU A 606 26.90 23.83 -18.07
CA LEU A 606 27.45 24.58 -19.19
C LEU A 606 27.15 26.08 -19.05
N PHE A 607 25.90 26.42 -18.72
CA PHE A 607 25.49 27.80 -18.48
C PHE A 607 26.23 28.42 -17.29
N SER A 608 26.25 27.74 -16.14
CA SER A 608 26.99 28.19 -14.95
C SER A 608 28.47 28.39 -15.23
N TYR A 609 29.10 27.55 -16.05
CA TYR A 609 30.50 27.71 -16.40
C TYR A 609 30.76 29.02 -17.16
N TYR A 610 30.04 29.25 -18.26
CA TYR A 610 30.31 30.37 -19.15
C TYR A 610 29.86 31.71 -18.58
N PHE A 611 28.70 31.75 -17.90
CA PHE A 611 28.08 33.01 -17.47
C PHE A 611 28.29 33.34 -16.00
N GLU A 612 28.48 32.35 -15.13
CA GLU A 612 28.62 32.59 -13.68
C GLU A 612 30.08 32.52 -13.24
N ILE A 613 30.77 31.41 -13.52
CA ILE A 613 32.08 31.11 -12.91
C ILE A 613 33.25 31.70 -13.69
N LYS A 614 33.31 31.48 -15.02
CA LYS A 614 34.42 31.98 -15.86
C LYS A 614 34.67 33.49 -15.73
N PRO A 615 33.65 34.39 -15.79
CA PRO A 615 33.89 35.83 -15.70
C PRO A 615 34.35 36.30 -14.31
N LEU A 616 34.19 35.50 -13.25
CA LEU A 616 34.66 35.88 -11.90
C LEU A 616 36.13 35.57 -11.66
N VAL A 617 36.67 34.55 -12.35
CA VAL A 617 38.01 34.05 -12.05
C VAL A 617 39.09 35.07 -12.39
N GLU A 618 38.94 35.80 -13.49
CA GLU A 618 39.92 36.81 -13.92
C GLU A 618 39.98 38.00 -12.95
N PRO A 619 38.86 38.66 -12.59
CA PRO A 619 38.84 39.67 -11.51
C PRO A 619 39.35 39.12 -10.16
N THR A 620 39.03 37.87 -9.82
CA THR A 620 39.50 37.26 -8.57
C THR A 620 41.03 37.11 -8.56
N LYS A 621 41.65 36.71 -9.67
CA LYS A 621 43.11 36.64 -9.81
C LYS A 621 43.76 38.02 -9.65
N GLU A 622 43.12 39.07 -10.15
CA GLU A 622 43.58 40.46 -9.98
C GLU A 622 43.48 40.92 -8.53
N ILE A 623 42.33 40.72 -7.88
CA ILE A 623 42.12 41.05 -6.46
C ILE A 623 43.10 40.30 -5.55
N MET A 624 43.42 39.04 -5.86
CA MET A 624 44.41 38.26 -5.12
C MET A 624 45.85 38.76 -5.29
N ARG A 625 46.18 39.46 -6.40
CA ARG A 625 47.51 40.03 -6.65
C ARG A 625 47.76 41.34 -5.89
N VAL A 626 46.70 42.08 -5.55
CA VAL A 626 46.81 43.38 -4.87
C VAL A 626 46.93 43.18 -3.36
N ASN A 627 48.11 43.27 -2.76
CA ASN A 627 48.23 43.20 -1.29
C ASN A 627 47.74 44.49 -0.63
N VAL A 628 46.53 44.47 -0.05
CA VAL A 628 45.99 45.59 0.75
C VAL A 628 46.22 45.30 2.24
N ASN A 629 47.11 46.08 2.88
CA ASN A 629 47.49 45.87 4.28
C ASN A 629 46.50 46.47 5.29
N ILE A 630 45.63 47.41 4.87
CA ILE A 630 44.63 48.08 5.72
C ILE A 630 43.33 48.25 4.93
N TYR A 631 42.28 47.53 5.33
CA TYR A 631 40.93 47.66 4.78
C TYR A 631 40.14 48.65 5.65
N GLU A 632 39.88 49.86 5.16
CA GLU A 632 38.88 50.77 5.76
C GLU A 632 37.50 50.40 5.20
N TRP A 633 36.98 49.24 5.62
CA TRP A 633 35.57 48.89 5.38
C TRP A 633 34.70 49.57 6.45
N HIS A 634 33.59 50.19 6.03
CA HIS A 634 32.68 50.87 6.96
C HIS A 634 32.01 49.85 7.91
N GLU A 635 32.14 50.13 9.22
CA GLU A 635 31.51 49.54 10.41
C GLU A 635 31.59 48.02 10.68
N PHE A 636 31.56 47.12 9.70
CA PHE A 636 31.30 45.69 9.97
C PHE A 636 32.53 44.84 10.29
N PHE A 637 33.73 45.18 9.79
CA PHE A 637 34.95 44.41 10.02
C PHE A 637 36.18 45.32 10.16
N PRO A 638 36.39 45.95 11.33
CA PRO A 638 37.57 46.77 11.55
C PRO A 638 38.83 45.87 11.57
N GLN A 639 39.77 46.13 10.67
CA GLN A 639 41.11 45.52 10.56
C GLN A 639 41.21 44.08 10.02
N VAL A 640 40.70 43.82 8.80
CA VAL A 640 40.97 42.56 8.09
C VAL A 640 42.28 42.66 7.30
N LYS A 641 43.24 41.76 7.58
CA LYS A 641 44.57 41.68 6.94
C LYS A 641 44.59 40.94 5.58
N SER A 642 43.44 40.51 5.06
CA SER A 642 43.33 39.67 3.87
C SER A 642 42.19 40.11 2.96
N ASN A 643 42.41 40.07 1.65
CA ASN A 643 41.42 40.37 0.62
C ASN A 643 40.27 39.35 0.54
N ALA A 644 40.26 38.33 1.41
CA ALA A 644 39.26 37.28 1.45
C ALA A 644 37.83 37.81 1.60
N GLY A 645 37.63 38.91 2.35
CA GLY A 645 36.30 39.51 2.53
C GLY A 645 35.70 40.07 1.24
N ALA A 646 36.52 40.72 0.40
CA ALA A 646 36.08 41.25 -0.90
C ALA A 646 35.81 40.13 -1.90
N ILE A 647 36.65 39.09 -1.91
CA ILE A 647 36.42 37.89 -2.74
C ILE A 647 35.11 37.23 -2.32
N LEU A 648 34.86 37.07 -1.01
CA LEU A 648 33.61 36.50 -0.51
C LEU A 648 32.39 37.34 -0.94
N ALA A 649 32.47 38.66 -0.87
CA ALA A 649 31.38 39.55 -1.28
C ALA A 649 31.05 39.45 -2.78
N VAL A 650 32.06 39.27 -3.64
CA VAL A 650 31.89 39.09 -5.09
C VAL A 650 31.32 37.69 -5.41
N TRP A 651 31.79 36.65 -4.73
CA TRP A 651 31.38 35.28 -5.00
C TRP A 651 30.04 34.88 -4.37
N ALA A 652 29.68 35.41 -3.20
CA ALA A 652 28.50 34.97 -2.45
C ALA A 652 27.17 35.09 -3.21
N PRO A 653 26.85 36.21 -3.91
CA PRO A 653 25.62 36.32 -4.68
C PRO A 653 25.55 35.29 -5.81
N ILE A 654 26.68 35.04 -6.49
CA ILE A 654 26.73 34.15 -7.65
C ILE A 654 26.66 32.68 -7.23
N ILE A 655 27.31 32.31 -6.12
CA ILE A 655 27.14 30.98 -5.52
C ILE A 655 25.69 30.74 -5.11
N LEU A 656 24.99 31.76 -4.58
CA LEU A 656 23.58 31.64 -4.22
C LEU A 656 22.72 31.40 -5.47
N VAL A 657 22.94 32.17 -6.54
CA VAL A 657 22.25 31.99 -7.83
C VAL A 657 22.51 30.58 -8.39
N TYR A 658 23.74 30.09 -8.35
CA TYR A 658 24.10 28.74 -8.81
C TYR A 658 23.27 27.61 -8.15
N PHE A 659 22.95 27.75 -6.86
CA PHE A 659 22.09 26.80 -6.15
C PHE A 659 20.62 26.97 -6.56
N MET A 660 20.14 28.20 -6.66
CA MET A 660 18.74 28.53 -6.99
C MET A 660 18.36 28.22 -8.45
N ASP A 661 19.29 28.42 -9.39
CA ASP A 661 19.06 28.28 -10.84
C ASP A 661 18.66 26.84 -11.24
N THR A 662 18.99 25.85 -10.41
CA THR A 662 18.54 24.46 -10.61
C THR A 662 17.01 24.35 -10.72
N GLN A 663 16.27 25.19 -9.99
CA GLN A 663 14.81 25.24 -10.08
C GLN A 663 14.33 25.83 -11.42
N ILE A 664 15.02 26.86 -11.93
CA ILE A 664 14.68 27.51 -13.19
C ILE A 664 14.88 26.53 -14.35
N TRP A 665 16.05 25.87 -14.41
CA TRP A 665 16.32 24.83 -15.40
C TRP A 665 15.32 23.68 -15.35
N TYR A 666 14.95 23.26 -14.13
CA TYR A 666 13.91 22.25 -13.95
C TYR A 666 12.56 22.69 -14.53
N SER A 667 12.09 23.89 -14.21
CA SER A 667 10.84 24.42 -14.75
C SER A 667 10.87 24.50 -16.29
N VAL A 668 11.94 25.02 -16.88
CA VAL A 668 12.09 25.12 -18.35
C VAL A 668 12.02 23.75 -19.02
N PHE A 669 12.84 22.79 -18.55
CA PHE A 669 12.87 21.45 -19.13
C PHE A 669 11.57 20.67 -18.89
N CYS A 670 10.92 20.82 -17.74
CA CYS A 670 9.61 20.24 -17.47
C CYS A 670 8.54 20.80 -18.41
N THR A 671 8.54 22.10 -18.71
CA THR A 671 7.61 22.68 -19.67
C THR A 671 7.87 22.17 -21.09
N ILE A 672 9.12 22.08 -21.52
CA ILE A 672 9.48 21.57 -22.86
C ILE A 672 9.10 20.10 -22.99
N PHE A 673 9.56 19.25 -22.07
CA PHE A 673 9.30 17.81 -22.13
C PHE A 673 7.83 17.48 -21.89
N GLY A 674 7.18 18.17 -20.94
CA GLY A 674 5.74 18.07 -20.71
C GLY A 674 4.94 18.51 -21.93
N GLY A 675 5.36 19.56 -22.63
CA GLY A 675 4.79 20.00 -23.90
C GLY A 675 4.97 18.97 -25.02
N MET A 676 6.17 18.43 -25.19
CA MET A 676 6.45 17.36 -26.17
C MET A 676 5.63 16.10 -25.89
N CYS A 677 5.60 15.64 -24.64
CA CYS A 677 4.75 14.52 -24.23
C CYS A 677 3.28 14.82 -24.47
N GLY A 678 2.83 16.04 -24.17
CA GLY A 678 1.47 16.50 -24.49
C GLY A 678 1.14 16.35 -25.97
N ILE A 679 2.03 16.81 -26.86
CA ILE A 679 1.87 16.70 -28.31
C ILE A 679 1.87 15.23 -28.76
N VAL A 680 2.81 14.40 -28.27
CA VAL A 680 2.90 12.97 -28.60
C VAL A 680 1.65 12.20 -28.16
N HIS A 681 1.09 12.56 -27.01
CA HIS A 681 -0.15 11.99 -26.50
C HIS A 681 -1.39 12.66 -27.05
N HIS A 682 -1.26 13.59 -28.01
CA HIS A 682 -2.37 14.33 -28.60
C HIS A 682 -3.24 15.04 -27.54
N LEU A 683 -2.68 15.35 -26.38
CA LEU A 683 -3.33 16.08 -25.30
C LEU A 683 -3.62 17.50 -25.78
N GLY A 684 -4.90 17.83 -25.85
CA GLY A 684 -5.35 19.09 -26.42
C GLY A 684 -5.35 19.14 -27.94
N GLU A 685 -5.37 18.01 -28.66
CA GLU A 685 -5.74 17.98 -30.10
C GLU A 685 -7.19 18.48 -30.27
N ILE A 686 -8.08 18.13 -29.33
CA ILE A 686 -9.47 18.57 -29.34
C ILE A 686 -9.61 19.86 -28.55
N ARG A 687 -9.44 21.01 -29.22
CA ARG A 687 -9.56 22.35 -28.59
C ARG A 687 -10.90 23.03 -28.80
N THR A 688 -11.68 22.57 -29.78
CA THR A 688 -12.93 23.22 -30.19
C THR A 688 -14.07 22.23 -30.28
N MET A 689 -15.29 22.69 -29.99
CA MET A 689 -16.51 21.89 -30.11
C MET A 689 -16.72 21.36 -31.55
N GLY A 690 -16.23 22.08 -32.57
CA GLY A 690 -16.24 21.62 -33.96
C GLY A 690 -15.38 20.38 -34.20
N MET A 691 -14.22 20.30 -33.54
CA MET A 691 -13.30 19.16 -33.65
C MET A 691 -13.74 17.98 -32.78
N VAL A 692 -14.37 18.24 -31.62
CA VAL A 692 -15.11 17.21 -30.86
C VAL A 692 -16.12 16.56 -31.79
N ARG A 693 -16.95 17.36 -32.46
CA ARG A 693 -18.05 16.90 -33.31
C ARG A 693 -17.59 16.08 -34.52
N SER A 694 -16.49 16.46 -35.18
CA SER A 694 -15.97 15.71 -36.33
C SER A 694 -15.37 14.36 -35.91
N ARG A 695 -14.68 14.32 -34.77
CA ARG A 695 -14.05 13.10 -34.23
C ARG A 695 -15.02 12.21 -33.44
N PHE A 696 -16.13 12.76 -32.95
CA PHE A 696 -17.15 12.00 -32.21
C PHE A 696 -17.70 10.84 -33.04
N CYS A 697 -17.80 11.02 -34.37
CA CYS A 697 -18.21 9.96 -35.28
C CYS A 697 -17.26 8.75 -35.29
N THR A 698 -15.96 8.97 -35.03
CA THR A 698 -14.92 7.92 -34.97
C THR A 698 -14.75 7.32 -33.57
N LEU A 699 -15.38 7.92 -32.55
CA LEU A 699 -15.24 7.52 -31.15
C LEU A 699 -15.76 6.09 -30.86
N PRO A 700 -16.90 5.63 -31.41
CA PRO A 700 -17.36 4.25 -31.20
C PRO A 700 -16.38 3.20 -31.73
N GLU A 701 -15.72 3.50 -32.85
CA GLU A 701 -14.74 2.59 -33.47
C GLU A 701 -13.48 2.45 -32.61
N VAL A 702 -12.96 3.57 -32.08
CA VAL A 702 -11.81 3.58 -31.17
C VAL A 702 -12.18 2.92 -29.84
N PHE A 703 -13.38 3.19 -29.32
CA PHE A 703 -13.89 2.56 -28.10
C PHE A 703 -13.96 1.04 -28.23
N ASN A 704 -14.55 0.54 -29.32
CA ASN A 704 -14.62 -0.89 -29.60
C ASN A 704 -13.23 -1.51 -29.79
N ALA A 705 -12.27 -0.78 -30.38
CA ALA A 705 -10.90 -1.26 -30.56
C ALA A 705 -10.08 -1.34 -29.27
N CYS A 706 -10.34 -0.46 -28.30
CA CYS A 706 -9.55 -0.35 -27.07
C CYS A 706 -10.18 -1.02 -25.85
N LEU A 707 -11.51 -1.01 -25.72
CA LEU A 707 -12.22 -1.37 -24.49
C LEU A 707 -13.11 -2.61 -24.61
N VAL A 708 -13.49 -3.02 -25.83
CA VAL A 708 -14.25 -4.27 -26.02
C VAL A 708 -13.24 -5.43 -26.20
N PRO A 709 -13.31 -6.48 -25.35
CA PRO A 709 -12.40 -7.62 -25.45
C PRO A 709 -12.51 -8.30 -26.81
N ARG A 710 -11.37 -8.66 -27.41
CA ARG A 710 -11.36 -9.50 -28.60
C ARG A 710 -11.96 -10.87 -28.26
N SER A 711 -12.87 -11.37 -29.09
CA SER A 711 -13.13 -12.80 -29.13
C SER A 711 -11.82 -13.50 -29.50
N SER A 712 -11.30 -14.34 -28.61
CA SER A 712 -10.02 -15.03 -28.83
C SER A 712 -10.09 -15.85 -30.13
N PRO A 713 -9.16 -15.68 -31.09
CA PRO A 713 -8.97 -16.70 -32.11
C PRO A 713 -8.51 -17.97 -31.40
N LYS A 714 -9.07 -19.13 -31.78
CA LYS A 714 -8.60 -20.43 -31.31
C LYS A 714 -7.08 -20.52 -31.54
N GLU A 715 -6.30 -20.60 -30.47
CA GLU A 715 -4.83 -20.74 -30.55
C GLU A 715 -4.47 -22.03 -31.30
N LYS A 716 -3.83 -21.91 -32.46
CA LYS A 716 -2.97 -22.97 -32.99
C LYS A 716 -1.56 -22.72 -32.45
N LYS A 717 -1.02 -23.71 -31.73
CA LYS A 717 0.35 -23.72 -31.20
C LYS A 717 1.36 -23.56 -32.34
N GLY A 718 2.16 -22.50 -32.30
CA GLY A 718 3.30 -22.27 -33.18
C GLY A 718 4.33 -21.35 -32.50
N ILE A 719 5.61 -21.70 -32.61
CA ILE A 719 6.75 -21.11 -31.89
C ILE A 719 7.39 -20.03 -32.77
N LEU A 720 6.97 -18.76 -32.64
CA LEU A 720 7.79 -17.53 -32.80
C LEU A 720 6.91 -16.27 -32.57
N PRO A 721 7.39 -15.19 -31.91
CA PRO A 721 6.56 -14.05 -31.57
C PRO A 721 6.44 -13.07 -32.74
N SER A 722 5.22 -12.83 -33.17
CA SER A 722 4.88 -12.07 -34.37
C SER A 722 4.55 -10.59 -34.08
N PHE A 723 5.57 -9.73 -34.15
CA PHE A 723 5.36 -8.27 -34.20
C PHE A 723 4.71 -7.84 -35.53
N LEU A 724 4.93 -8.60 -36.60
CA LEU A 724 4.37 -8.39 -37.94
C LEU A 724 2.91 -8.90 -38.08
N GLU A 725 2.51 -10.00 -37.42
CA GLU A 725 1.11 -10.45 -37.45
C GLU A 725 0.19 -9.48 -36.72
N LYS A 726 0.61 -8.83 -35.63
CA LYS A 726 -0.21 -7.82 -34.94
C LYS A 726 -0.60 -6.65 -35.84
N LYS A 727 0.20 -6.33 -36.87
CA LYS A 727 -0.07 -5.23 -37.81
C LYS A 727 -0.95 -5.70 -38.97
N ILE A 728 -0.72 -6.91 -39.49
CA ILE A 728 -1.48 -7.49 -40.61
C ILE A 728 -2.88 -7.96 -40.18
N PHE A 729 -3.02 -8.60 -39.00
CA PHE A 729 -4.32 -9.00 -38.45
C PHE A 729 -5.13 -7.81 -37.89
N LYS A 730 -4.57 -6.61 -37.84
CA LYS A 730 -5.32 -5.39 -37.52
C LYS A 730 -6.32 -5.06 -38.63
N ASP A 731 -6.05 -5.43 -39.89
CA ASP A 731 -6.91 -5.11 -41.03
C ASP A 731 -7.98 -6.16 -41.35
N LEU A 732 -7.79 -7.43 -40.95
CA LEU A 732 -8.67 -8.53 -41.38
C LEU A 732 -9.95 -8.70 -40.54
N GLY A 733 -10.07 -8.01 -39.40
CA GLY A 733 -11.22 -8.11 -38.48
C GLY A 733 -12.26 -6.99 -38.62
N LYS A 734 -12.43 -6.39 -39.81
CA LYS A 734 -13.28 -5.19 -40.00
C LYS A 734 -14.80 -5.47 -39.95
N SER A 735 -15.24 -6.70 -40.18
CA SER A 735 -16.68 -7.03 -40.29
C SER A 735 -17.45 -7.03 -38.95
N GLU A 736 -16.82 -7.44 -37.84
CA GLU A 736 -17.44 -7.42 -36.49
C GLU A 736 -17.27 -6.07 -35.74
N ARG A 737 -16.56 -5.10 -36.33
CA ARG A 737 -16.10 -3.87 -35.64
C ARG A 737 -17.10 -2.70 -35.66
N HIS A 738 -18.27 -2.88 -36.27
CA HIS A 738 -19.22 -1.79 -36.48
C HIS A 738 -20.42 -1.76 -35.53
N ASP A 739 -20.49 -2.62 -34.50
CA ASP A 739 -21.62 -2.59 -33.56
C ASP A 739 -21.50 -1.38 -32.59
N PRO A 740 -22.27 -0.30 -32.78
CA PRO A 740 -22.18 0.91 -31.98
C PRO A 740 -23.04 0.82 -30.71
N THR A 741 -23.80 -0.25 -30.54
CA THR A 741 -24.77 -0.43 -29.44
C THR A 741 -24.06 -0.50 -28.09
N LYS A 742 -22.92 -1.19 -28.01
CA LYS A 742 -22.09 -1.29 -26.80
C LYS A 742 -21.54 0.07 -26.38
N PHE A 743 -21.08 0.87 -27.34
CA PHE A 743 -20.64 2.23 -27.09
C PHE A 743 -21.79 3.11 -26.59
N ALA A 744 -22.96 3.04 -27.25
CA ALA A 744 -24.13 3.83 -26.87
C ALA A 744 -24.64 3.51 -25.45
N LEU A 745 -24.61 2.23 -25.05
CA LEU A 745 -24.95 1.82 -23.67
C LEU A 745 -24.02 2.46 -22.65
N VAL A 746 -22.71 2.41 -22.88
CA VAL A 746 -21.71 2.98 -21.97
C VAL A 746 -21.78 4.51 -21.95
N TRP A 747 -21.91 5.12 -23.12
CA TRP A 747 -22.10 6.56 -23.27
C TRP A 747 -23.32 7.06 -22.49
N ASN A 748 -24.47 6.40 -22.65
CA ASN A 748 -25.69 6.79 -21.94
C ASN A 748 -25.57 6.62 -20.42
N GLN A 749 -24.84 5.61 -19.94
CA GLN A 749 -24.55 5.47 -18.51
C GLN A 749 -23.65 6.59 -17.98
N ILE A 750 -22.64 7.02 -18.76
CA ILE A 750 -21.79 8.15 -18.39
C ILE A 750 -22.62 9.43 -18.29
N ILE A 751 -23.48 9.70 -19.27
CA ILE A 751 -24.35 10.88 -19.26
C ILE A 751 -25.35 10.83 -18.08
N ASN A 752 -25.90 9.65 -17.76
CA ASN A 752 -26.75 9.48 -16.58
C ASN A 752 -25.98 9.70 -15.27
N SER A 753 -24.71 9.28 -15.20
CA SER A 753 -23.84 9.54 -14.05
C SER A 753 -23.61 11.05 -13.87
N PHE A 754 -23.28 11.76 -14.95
CA PHE A 754 -23.13 13.22 -14.94
C PHE A 754 -24.40 13.92 -14.49
N ARG A 755 -25.57 13.40 -14.88
CA ARG A 755 -26.83 13.91 -14.37
C ARG A 755 -27.00 13.62 -12.87
N SER A 756 -26.71 12.40 -12.42
CA SER A 756 -26.86 12.03 -11.01
C SER A 756 -25.91 12.79 -10.07
N GLU A 757 -24.77 13.25 -10.60
CA GLU A 757 -23.79 14.10 -9.91
C GLU A 757 -24.06 15.61 -10.08
N ASP A 758 -25.21 16.00 -10.66
CA ASP A 758 -25.61 17.39 -10.94
C ASP A 758 -24.61 18.20 -11.81
N LEU A 759 -23.80 17.52 -12.63
CA LEU A 759 -22.87 18.17 -13.57
C LEU A 759 -23.56 18.71 -14.84
N ILE A 760 -24.70 18.13 -15.20
CA ILE A 760 -25.51 18.52 -16.37
C ILE A 760 -26.99 18.59 -15.98
N SER A 761 -27.74 19.48 -16.66
CA SER A 761 -29.19 19.59 -16.50
C SER A 761 -29.96 18.45 -17.19
N ASN A 762 -31.24 18.25 -16.81
CA ASN A 762 -32.15 17.30 -17.49
C ASN A 762 -32.20 17.55 -19.01
N ARG A 763 -32.23 18.83 -19.41
CA ARG A 763 -32.26 19.22 -20.82
C ARG A 763 -30.98 18.85 -21.57
N GLU A 764 -29.82 19.01 -20.94
CA GLU A 764 -28.53 18.66 -21.53
C GLU A 764 -28.33 17.15 -21.62
N MET A 765 -28.79 16.41 -20.60
CA MET A 765 -28.86 14.95 -20.63
C MET A 765 -29.64 14.47 -21.85
N ASP A 766 -30.85 14.99 -22.07
CA ASP A 766 -31.68 14.61 -23.23
C ASP A 766 -30.99 14.93 -24.56
N LEU A 767 -30.25 16.04 -24.65
CA LEU A 767 -29.51 16.42 -25.86
C LEU A 767 -28.28 15.55 -26.14
N MET A 768 -27.66 15.00 -25.09
CA MET A 768 -26.41 14.22 -25.15
C MET A 768 -26.63 12.71 -25.20
N THR A 769 -27.79 12.22 -24.79
CA THR A 769 -28.14 10.80 -24.86
C THR A 769 -28.20 10.28 -26.30
N MET A 770 -27.66 9.08 -26.52
CA MET A 770 -27.79 8.34 -27.77
C MET A 770 -29.16 7.63 -27.80
N PRO A 771 -30.02 7.91 -28.78
CA PRO A 771 -31.30 7.23 -28.91
C PRO A 771 -31.08 5.78 -29.35
N MET A 772 -31.41 4.84 -28.47
CA MET A 772 -31.37 3.40 -28.74
C MET A 772 -32.70 2.97 -29.36
N SER A 773 -32.71 2.51 -30.62
CA SER A 773 -33.91 1.89 -31.19
C SER A 773 -34.12 0.49 -30.62
N LEU A 774 -35.34 0.17 -30.19
CA LEU A 774 -35.74 -1.17 -29.76
C LEU A 774 -35.75 -2.21 -30.92
N GLU A 775 -35.68 -1.76 -32.17
CA GLU A 775 -35.62 -2.63 -33.36
C GLU A 775 -34.17 -2.98 -33.71
N TYR A 776 -33.76 -4.15 -33.24
CA TYR A 776 -32.41 -4.73 -33.30
C TYR A 776 -31.88 -5.04 -34.74
N ARG A 777 -32.43 -4.47 -35.81
CA ARG A 777 -32.18 -4.94 -37.19
C ARG A 777 -31.80 -3.91 -38.25
N SER A 778 -31.92 -2.62 -37.98
CA SER A 778 -31.41 -1.60 -38.92
C SER A 778 -30.10 -1.07 -38.36
N GLY A 779 -28.97 -1.40 -38.98
CA GLY A 779 -27.62 -0.93 -38.60
C GLY A 779 -27.40 0.58 -38.77
N SER A 780 -28.45 1.39 -38.58
CA SER A 780 -28.49 2.83 -38.70
C SER A 780 -28.21 3.48 -37.34
N ILE A 781 -27.06 4.15 -37.25
CA ILE A 781 -26.63 4.89 -36.06
C ILE A 781 -27.44 6.18 -35.96
N ARG A 782 -28.20 6.37 -34.87
CA ARG A 782 -28.81 7.65 -34.53
C ARG A 782 -27.92 8.39 -33.53
N TRP A 783 -27.31 9.48 -33.99
CA TRP A 783 -26.41 10.30 -33.17
C TRP A 783 -27.18 11.22 -32.22
N PRO A 784 -26.58 11.59 -31.06
CA PRO A 784 -27.17 12.56 -30.13
C PRO A 784 -27.53 13.89 -30.81
N LEU A 785 -28.60 14.52 -30.35
CA LEU A 785 -29.15 15.76 -30.92
C LEU A 785 -28.14 16.91 -30.96
N PHE A 786 -27.24 17.00 -29.98
CA PHE A 786 -26.20 18.04 -29.96
C PHE A 786 -25.23 17.96 -31.17
N LEU A 787 -25.06 16.79 -31.78
CA LEU A 787 -24.25 16.59 -32.99
C LEU A 787 -25.04 16.86 -34.28
N VAL A 788 -26.36 17.01 -34.20
CA VAL A 788 -27.25 17.25 -35.36
C VAL A 788 -27.64 18.72 -35.48
N ALA A 789 -27.61 19.49 -34.38
CA ALA A 789 -28.13 20.86 -34.28
C ALA A 789 -27.64 21.88 -35.35
N LYS A 790 -26.44 21.73 -35.94
CA LYS A 790 -26.01 22.59 -37.09
C LYS A 790 -26.33 22.03 -38.48
N LYS A 791 -26.66 20.74 -38.62
CA LYS A 791 -26.95 20.14 -39.94
C LYS A 791 -28.36 20.45 -40.42
N VAL A 792 -29.30 20.69 -39.50
CA VAL A 792 -30.70 21.01 -39.82
C VAL A 792 -30.83 22.33 -40.59
N TYR A 793 -30.02 23.35 -40.26
CA TYR A 793 -30.05 24.64 -40.97
C TYR A 793 -29.61 24.55 -42.45
N GLY A 794 -28.86 23.52 -42.83
CA GLY A 794 -28.44 23.30 -44.23
C GLY A 794 -29.42 22.44 -45.05
N THR A 795 -30.34 21.72 -44.39
CA THR A 795 -31.32 20.84 -45.06
C THR A 795 -32.68 21.51 -45.23
N VAL A 796 -32.98 22.55 -44.44
CA VAL A 796 -34.25 23.30 -44.50
C VAL A 796 -34.25 24.41 -45.59
N ILE A 797 -33.17 24.56 -46.37
CA ILE A 797 -33.11 25.52 -47.50
C ILE A 797 -33.40 24.85 -48.87
N TYR A 798 -33.64 23.53 -48.92
CA TYR A 798 -34.02 22.79 -50.14
C TYR A 798 -35.28 21.92 -49.97
N THR A 799 -36.25 22.45 -49.26
CA THR A 799 -37.68 22.09 -49.32
C THR A 799 -38.47 23.37 -49.11
#